data_AF-A0A7W1QIR3-F1
#
_entry.id   AF-A0A7W1QIR3-F1
#
_cell.length_a   1.000
_cell.length_b   1.000
_cell.length_c   1.000
_cell.angle_alpha   90.00
_cell.angle_beta   90.00
_cell.angle_gamma   90.00
#
_symmetry.space_group_name_H-M   'P 1'
#
loop_
_entity.id
_entity.type
_entity.pdbx_description
1 polymer ?
#
loop_
_entity_poly.entity_id
_entity_poly.type
_entity_poly.pdbx_seq_one_letter_code
_entity_poly.pdbx_strand_id
1 'polypeptide(L)'
;MGFILVFGVSLLPTTLFAVSNQSAWFKNEPLTSNQFEIGTDIPPYSINGNQNCVKQKIITRPDKVLPFAPYYQTEISHESCVVSAGFGSISQSGYLQVAGSTTFGRTTHPNGATMILLPTPRTPNAIFLGGFTTNGPNLFMITDYLSSIDGVTDAFGEVTYKLKTGVSRIGLRDKFGNLVGVKTDTVSFSNSGKWMVADVPYVGRVRVNTGSFEMKVFDRPFDYNIGTTPGVQSAITNDGRYVIHGSNSFTQLRLYDLEACPTTNVCTYKDLWKYFKDSVPNFVGVARLRFSSDYSIGLYMSRKPASSVLNTKLVLTADGHPPASFGYLGLGDSFASGEGAYQYKSTTDNGQNKCHLSQRSYPYLIADELGINEMESIACSGGKIVDVISLSNDYKGQVKDNIRREEREEKQILESFNPGYVAQREFLNKYNPEIITISTVGNDIGFADKIKRCLMPDTCYGSYEDRLEVVREVNNQFDRLVGMYSNIQEEMEGKKVYIIGYPEVAMDGGSCGGNVRLNAEEVKFSNQLVRYLNTMIKAAADKSGFFYVDVEKAFYGHRLCETIGPNEAVNGITGGNDIVNIPFTDFGGPIGNESFHPNDMGHRRFKEMILDKTNNFTAPMPVPKPDAAPPKESDTLEILKGFNKSNRSVRRVLYVDDLGKDAVLQNSIWQGSIERLSSGLKPLSLTEVWLHSEPTKLGNFTTATNGKLDFGVTIPSSVPVGYHTVHVYGTNMAGESIDIQKVIYVAATEDDTDGDGILNANDNCGFGPASGIDYDEDDTDDACDGSIGEPPVVKVPEEQTPVPNDEPEPEKIEPIAGNQDPKPPENNPETVAGNEQLSEETTPPSQNPEVLAVPTTTPSNYASTPYQIPIPALESRPQVAAVTDEKSEPTQQQSSPSNPGYKISPYAFLFIILTTILIISVIYHSNKTLK
;
A
#
# COMPACT_ATOMS: atom_id res chain seq x y z
N MET A 1 23.72 -9.18 67.48
CA MET A 1 22.44 -9.57 68.13
C MET A 1 21.36 -8.69 67.51
N GLY A 2 20.25 -9.18 66.98
CA GLY A 2 19.83 -10.57 66.78
C GLY A 2 18.36 -10.59 66.39
N PHE A 3 18.06 -10.54 65.08
CA PHE A 3 16.68 -10.53 64.59
C PHE A 3 16.00 -11.89 64.81
N ILE A 4 14.86 -11.87 65.49
CA ILE A 4 13.94 -13.02 65.61
C ILE A 4 12.61 -12.59 64.99
N LEU A 5 12.14 -13.37 64.00
CA LEU A 5 10.80 -13.17 63.44
C LEU A 5 9.74 -13.62 64.43
N VAL A 6 8.64 -12.88 64.49
CA VAL A 6 7.37 -13.36 65.06
C VAL A 6 6.33 -13.30 63.93
N PHE A 7 5.89 -14.46 63.46
CA PHE A 7 4.84 -14.56 62.44
C PHE A 7 3.47 -14.25 63.06
N GLY A 8 2.90 -13.09 62.74
CA GLY A 8 1.49 -12.80 62.94
C GLY A 8 0.67 -13.35 61.78
N VAL A 9 0.03 -14.51 61.95
CA VAL A 9 -0.86 -15.10 60.93
C VAL A 9 -2.20 -14.36 60.93
N SER A 10 -2.41 -13.48 59.95
CA SER A 10 -3.71 -12.88 59.67
C SER A 10 -4.63 -13.89 59.01
N LEU A 11 -5.61 -14.39 59.77
CA LEU A 11 -6.70 -15.22 59.25
C LEU A 11 -7.65 -14.36 58.39
N LEU A 12 -7.29 -14.19 57.12
CA LEU A 12 -8.23 -13.75 56.09
C LEU A 12 -9.32 -14.83 55.91
N PRO A 13 -10.60 -14.46 55.83
CA PRO A 13 -11.66 -15.42 55.57
C PRO A 13 -11.49 -15.96 54.14
N THR A 14 -11.15 -17.24 54.00
CA THR A 14 -11.10 -17.93 52.70
C THR A 14 -12.52 -18.16 52.19
N THR A 15 -13.13 -17.12 51.62
CA THR A 15 -14.29 -17.27 50.75
C THR A 15 -13.84 -18.07 49.53
N LEU A 16 -14.13 -19.38 49.51
CA LEU A 16 -14.07 -20.15 48.28
C LEU A 16 -15.15 -19.60 47.34
N PHE A 17 -14.75 -18.63 46.52
CA PHE A 17 -15.46 -18.36 45.28
C PHE A 17 -15.39 -19.63 44.45
N ALA A 18 -16.52 -20.34 44.37
CA ALA A 18 -16.69 -21.40 43.39
C ALA A 18 -16.57 -20.76 42.01
N VAL A 19 -15.37 -20.85 41.40
CA VAL A 19 -15.12 -20.35 40.06
C VAL A 19 -16.05 -21.10 39.12
N SER A 20 -17.11 -20.42 38.64
CA SER A 20 -18.01 -21.02 37.67
C SER A 20 -17.20 -21.39 36.44
N ASN A 21 -17.25 -22.67 36.07
CA ASN A 21 -16.46 -23.27 34.99
C ASN A 21 -17.08 -22.95 33.62
N GLN A 22 -17.51 -21.70 33.47
CA GLN A 22 -18.36 -21.14 32.44
C GLN A 22 -17.59 -19.96 31.85
N SER A 23 -17.42 -19.94 30.52
CA SER A 23 -16.54 -18.99 29.84
C SER A 23 -17.04 -17.54 29.95
N ALA A 24 -16.13 -16.58 29.73
CA ALA A 24 -16.39 -15.15 29.94
C ALA A 24 -17.65 -14.64 29.21
N TRP A 25 -17.86 -15.10 27.98
CA TRP A 25 -19.05 -14.80 27.18
C TRP A 25 -20.37 -15.33 27.77
N PHE A 26 -20.32 -16.32 28.65
CA PHE A 26 -21.47 -17.07 29.17
C PHE A 26 -21.77 -16.79 30.66
N LYS A 27 -20.89 -16.13 31.42
CA LYS A 27 -21.11 -15.89 32.88
C LYS A 27 -22.27 -14.93 33.16
N ASN A 28 -22.27 -13.78 32.50
CA ASN A 28 -23.29 -12.73 32.60
C ASN A 28 -23.69 -12.28 31.18
N GLU A 29 -24.64 -11.34 31.05
CA GLU A 29 -24.90 -10.67 29.76
C GLU A 29 -23.67 -9.83 29.30
N PRO A 30 -23.49 -9.59 27.99
CA PRO A 30 -22.31 -8.87 27.50
C PRO A 30 -22.39 -7.40 27.95
N LEU A 31 -21.63 -7.06 28.99
CA LEU A 31 -21.65 -5.74 29.60
C LEU A 31 -20.72 -4.77 28.86
N THR A 32 -21.14 -3.51 28.82
CA THR A 32 -20.61 -2.42 27.99
C THR A 32 -20.78 -2.65 26.48
N SER A 33 -21.39 -1.66 25.82
CA SER A 33 -21.38 -1.55 24.37
C SER A 33 -21.01 -0.13 23.98
N ASN A 34 -19.85 0.06 23.35
CA ASN A 34 -19.53 1.34 22.74
C ASN A 34 -20.42 1.50 21.50
N GLN A 35 -21.37 2.42 21.57
CA GLN A 35 -22.32 2.72 20.50
C GLN A 35 -21.75 3.85 19.64
N PHE A 36 -21.44 3.52 18.39
CA PHE A 36 -21.11 4.51 17.37
C PHE A 36 -22.28 4.61 16.40
N GLU A 37 -23.06 5.69 16.50
CA GLU A 37 -24.13 6.01 15.55
C GLU A 37 -23.52 6.46 14.22
N ILE A 38 -23.24 5.46 13.37
CA ILE A 38 -22.97 5.63 11.95
C ILE A 38 -24.28 5.95 11.22
N GLY A 39 -24.19 6.64 10.07
CA GLY A 39 -25.33 6.93 9.20
C GLY A 39 -25.95 5.70 8.53
N THR A 40 -26.49 5.88 7.32
CA THR A 40 -27.18 4.81 6.57
C THR A 40 -26.25 3.67 6.15
N ASP A 41 -24.97 3.96 5.94
CA ASP A 41 -24.12 3.14 5.08
C ASP A 41 -23.31 2.11 5.87
N ILE A 42 -23.51 0.85 5.53
CA ILE A 42 -22.72 -0.28 6.04
C ILE A 42 -21.59 -0.54 5.01
N PRO A 43 -20.31 -0.59 5.42
CA PRO A 43 -19.20 -0.84 4.50
C PRO A 43 -19.39 -2.08 3.61
N PRO A 44 -18.83 -2.10 2.39
CA PRO A 44 -18.92 -3.25 1.50
C PRO A 44 -18.28 -4.50 2.13
N TYR A 45 -18.77 -5.68 1.73
CA TYR A 45 -18.50 -6.96 2.38
C TYR A 45 -17.66 -7.85 1.46
N SER A 46 -16.68 -8.58 1.99
CA SER A 46 -16.12 -9.74 1.29
C SER A 46 -17.20 -10.77 0.96
N ILE A 47 -16.95 -11.60 -0.06
CA ILE A 47 -17.78 -12.73 -0.47
C ILE A 47 -17.98 -13.72 0.71
N ASN A 48 -16.95 -13.85 1.56
CA ASN A 48 -16.88 -14.83 2.64
C ASN A 48 -17.02 -14.19 4.04
N GLY A 49 -18.10 -13.43 4.24
CA GLY A 49 -18.77 -13.30 5.54
C GLY A 49 -18.11 -12.49 6.67
N ASN A 50 -16.80 -12.20 6.68
CA ASN A 50 -16.20 -11.39 7.76
C ASN A 50 -14.92 -10.59 7.45
N GLN A 51 -14.37 -10.65 6.23
CA GLN A 51 -13.37 -9.68 5.80
C GLN A 51 -14.06 -8.40 5.27
N ASN A 52 -13.47 -7.24 5.57
CA ASN A 52 -13.74 -6.03 4.79
C ASN A 52 -13.16 -6.21 3.38
N CYS A 53 -13.70 -5.47 2.42
CA CYS A 53 -13.13 -5.36 1.08
C CYS A 53 -13.04 -3.88 0.70
N VAL A 54 -12.07 -3.51 -0.13
CA VAL A 54 -11.97 -2.14 -0.66
C VAL A 54 -12.30 -2.15 -2.14
N LYS A 55 -13.14 -1.21 -2.60
CA LYS A 55 -13.26 -0.94 -4.03
C LYS A 55 -11.93 -0.42 -4.58
N GLN A 56 -11.44 -1.07 -5.63
CA GLN A 56 -10.20 -0.73 -6.32
C GLN A 56 -10.37 -0.97 -7.83
N LYS A 57 -9.58 -0.22 -8.62
CA LYS A 57 -9.44 -0.38 -10.07
C LYS A 57 -8.71 -1.69 -10.36
N ILE A 58 -9.43 -2.69 -10.86
CA ILE A 58 -8.87 -4.00 -11.24
C ILE A 58 -8.33 -3.89 -12.66
N ILE A 59 -7.06 -3.54 -12.82
CA ILE A 59 -6.38 -3.59 -14.12
C ILE A 59 -6.20 -5.06 -14.50
N THR A 60 -6.97 -5.56 -15.47
CA THR A 60 -6.83 -6.96 -15.96
C THR A 60 -5.96 -7.05 -17.21
N ARG A 61 -5.84 -5.92 -17.91
CA ARG A 61 -4.93 -5.69 -19.03
C ARG A 61 -4.47 -4.23 -18.95
N PRO A 62 -3.16 -3.92 -18.90
CA PRO A 62 -2.69 -2.54 -18.89
C PRO A 62 -2.91 -1.85 -20.24
N ASP A 63 -2.77 -0.52 -20.26
CA ASP A 63 -2.41 0.19 -21.50
C ASP A 63 -1.07 -0.36 -22.02
N LYS A 64 -0.89 -0.43 -23.34
CA LYS A 64 0.34 -0.99 -23.93
C LYS A 64 0.55 -0.57 -25.39
N VAL A 65 1.79 -0.25 -25.77
CA VAL A 65 2.19 -0.20 -27.18
C VAL A 65 2.31 -1.63 -27.73
N LEU A 66 1.62 -1.96 -28.83
CA LEU A 66 1.74 -3.28 -29.45
C LEU A 66 2.89 -3.27 -30.48
N PRO A 67 3.69 -4.37 -30.60
CA PRO A 67 4.89 -4.44 -31.44
C PRO A 67 4.61 -4.49 -32.96
N PHE A 68 3.44 -4.01 -33.40
CA PHE A 68 3.05 -3.80 -34.77
C PHE A 68 2.40 -2.42 -34.87
N ALA A 69 3.17 -1.40 -35.24
CA ALA A 69 2.65 -0.04 -35.41
C ALA A 69 1.52 0.01 -36.46
N PRO A 70 0.49 0.86 -36.29
CA PRO A 70 0.33 1.90 -35.27
C PRO A 70 -0.78 1.57 -34.26
N TYR A 71 -0.75 0.39 -33.63
CA TYR A 71 -1.82 -0.07 -32.73
C TYR A 71 -1.48 0.10 -31.25
N TYR A 72 -1.88 1.23 -30.67
CA TYR A 72 -1.91 1.41 -29.22
C TYR A 72 -3.05 0.59 -28.60
N GLN A 73 -2.78 -0.17 -27.55
CA GLN A 73 -3.77 -0.93 -26.79
C GLN A 73 -4.24 -0.12 -25.58
N THR A 74 -5.56 0.10 -25.48
CA THR A 74 -6.16 0.67 -24.28
C THR A 74 -6.28 -0.36 -23.15
N GLU A 75 -6.13 0.09 -21.91
CA GLU A 75 -6.39 -0.67 -20.69
C GLU A 75 -7.75 -1.38 -20.71
N ILE A 76 -7.83 -2.56 -20.10
CA ILE A 76 -9.09 -3.15 -19.63
C ILE A 76 -9.02 -3.25 -18.12
N SER A 77 -9.80 -2.39 -17.48
CA SER A 77 -10.04 -2.40 -16.04
C SER A 77 -11.51 -2.26 -15.67
N HIS A 78 -11.84 -2.62 -14.43
CA HIS A 78 -13.15 -2.37 -13.83
C HIS A 78 -13.03 -2.20 -12.32
N GLU A 79 -13.97 -1.47 -11.72
CA GLU A 79 -14.07 -1.39 -10.27
C GLU A 79 -14.53 -2.73 -9.66
N SER A 80 -13.80 -3.25 -8.68
CA SER A 80 -14.23 -4.41 -7.90
C SER A 80 -13.79 -4.28 -6.45
N CYS A 81 -14.47 -4.99 -5.54
CA CYS A 81 -14.02 -5.07 -4.17
C CYS A 81 -12.86 -6.07 -4.06
N VAL A 82 -11.75 -5.68 -3.46
CA VAL A 82 -10.53 -6.48 -3.28
C VAL A 82 -10.38 -6.87 -1.81
N VAL A 83 -9.87 -8.09 -1.59
CA VAL A 83 -9.68 -8.71 -0.28
C VAL A 83 -8.31 -9.36 -0.21
N SER A 84 -7.53 -9.06 0.84
CA SER A 84 -6.24 -9.70 1.07
C SER A 84 -6.38 -11.19 1.43
N ALA A 85 -5.49 -12.01 0.88
CA ALA A 85 -5.25 -13.39 1.23
C ALA A 85 -3.74 -13.62 1.41
N GLY A 86 -3.33 -14.70 2.08
CA GLY A 86 -1.90 -15.00 2.33
C GLY A 86 -1.08 -15.40 1.11
N PHE A 87 -1.61 -15.20 -0.10
CA PHE A 87 -0.95 -15.39 -1.40
C PHE A 87 -1.23 -14.22 -2.37
N GLY A 88 -1.63 -13.05 -1.85
CA GLY A 88 -1.95 -11.85 -2.64
C GLY A 88 -3.41 -11.43 -2.53
N SER A 89 -3.81 -10.50 -3.39
CA SER A 89 -5.12 -9.82 -3.34
C SER A 89 -6.12 -10.45 -4.29
N ILE A 90 -7.32 -10.81 -3.82
CA ILE A 90 -8.39 -11.40 -4.63
C ILE A 90 -9.53 -10.40 -4.83
N SER A 91 -9.92 -10.17 -6.09
CA SER A 91 -11.07 -9.33 -6.43
C SER A 91 -12.39 -10.11 -6.38
N GLN A 92 -13.50 -9.42 -6.17
CA GLN A 92 -14.85 -10.00 -6.29
C GLN A 92 -15.22 -10.42 -7.70
N SER A 93 -14.50 -9.95 -8.73
CA SER A 93 -14.59 -10.46 -10.09
C SER A 93 -13.84 -11.79 -10.31
N GLY A 94 -13.18 -12.35 -9.29
CA GLY A 94 -12.51 -13.65 -9.34
C GLY A 94 -11.08 -13.62 -9.90
N TYR A 95 -10.42 -12.46 -9.88
CA TYR A 95 -9.03 -12.30 -10.32
C TYR A 95 -8.10 -12.21 -9.11
N LEU A 96 -6.85 -12.61 -9.28
CA LEU A 96 -5.78 -12.57 -8.28
C LEU A 96 -4.74 -11.53 -8.71
N GLN A 97 -4.23 -10.73 -7.78
CA GLN A 97 -2.99 -9.96 -7.91
C GLN A 97 -1.98 -10.55 -6.93
N VAL A 98 -0.92 -11.18 -7.44
CA VAL A 98 0.20 -11.64 -6.62
C VAL A 98 1.04 -10.42 -6.21
N ALA A 99 1.66 -10.47 -5.03
CA ALA A 99 2.50 -9.37 -4.52
C ALA A 99 3.60 -8.98 -5.52
N GLY A 100 3.81 -7.67 -5.71
CA GLY A 100 4.70 -7.13 -6.74
C GLY A 100 4.09 -7.02 -8.14
N SER A 101 2.88 -7.54 -8.39
CA SER A 101 2.18 -7.31 -9.66
C SER A 101 1.28 -6.07 -9.61
N THR A 102 1.27 -5.30 -10.70
CA THR A 102 0.30 -4.22 -10.96
C THR A 102 -0.99 -4.75 -11.58
N THR A 103 -0.91 -5.83 -12.36
CA THR A 103 -2.05 -6.43 -13.09
C THR A 103 -2.71 -7.53 -12.26
N PHE A 104 -4.04 -7.64 -12.36
CA PHE A 104 -4.85 -8.71 -11.81
C PHE A 104 -5.05 -9.81 -12.86
N GLY A 105 -4.58 -11.01 -12.58
CA GLY A 105 -4.66 -12.17 -13.47
C GLY A 105 -5.76 -13.17 -13.14
N ARG A 106 -6.18 -13.95 -14.15
CA ARG A 106 -7.14 -15.06 -13.94
C ARG A 106 -6.45 -16.29 -13.37
N THR A 107 -7.08 -16.96 -12.41
CA THR A 107 -6.57 -18.25 -11.90
C THR A 107 -7.17 -19.41 -12.67
N THR A 108 -6.35 -20.39 -13.09
CA THR A 108 -6.80 -21.51 -13.95
C THR A 108 -6.21 -22.86 -13.54
N HIS A 109 -6.97 -23.93 -13.79
CA HIS A 109 -6.52 -25.31 -13.69
C HIS A 109 -5.51 -25.67 -14.81
N PRO A 110 -4.77 -26.79 -14.72
CA PRO A 110 -3.82 -27.20 -15.76
C PRO A 110 -4.42 -27.34 -17.17
N ASN A 111 -5.73 -27.61 -17.25
CA ASN A 111 -6.53 -27.72 -18.47
C ASN A 111 -7.16 -26.39 -18.95
N GLY A 112 -6.80 -25.25 -18.35
CA GLY A 112 -7.31 -23.91 -18.71
C GLY A 112 -8.68 -23.53 -18.13
N ALA A 113 -9.36 -24.43 -17.40
CA ALA A 113 -10.64 -24.09 -16.77
C ALA A 113 -10.42 -23.13 -15.58
N THR A 114 -11.22 -22.06 -15.49
CA THR A 114 -11.12 -21.05 -14.42
C THR A 114 -11.27 -21.67 -13.03
N MET A 115 -10.38 -21.29 -12.12
CA MET A 115 -10.48 -21.61 -10.69
C MET A 115 -11.23 -20.50 -9.96
N ILE A 116 -12.08 -20.86 -8.99
CA ILE A 116 -12.70 -19.90 -8.08
C ILE A 116 -12.04 -20.08 -6.71
N LEU A 117 -11.12 -19.18 -6.39
CA LEU A 117 -10.46 -19.12 -5.08
C LEU A 117 -11.37 -18.44 -4.05
N LEU A 118 -11.19 -18.84 -2.78
CA LEU A 118 -11.73 -18.13 -1.63
C LEU A 118 -10.59 -17.32 -0.99
N PRO A 119 -10.75 -16.00 -0.76
CA PRO A 119 -9.78 -15.22 0.01
C PRO A 119 -9.65 -15.82 1.41
N THR A 120 -8.41 -16.19 1.75
CA THR A 120 -8.00 -16.87 2.98
C THR A 120 -6.88 -16.04 3.61
N PRO A 121 -7.17 -15.22 4.64
CA PRO A 121 -6.20 -14.27 5.18
C PRO A 121 -4.99 -15.00 5.78
N ARG A 122 -3.78 -14.42 5.64
CA ARG A 122 -2.52 -14.85 6.31
C ARG A 122 -2.16 -16.34 6.25
N THR A 123 -2.62 -17.06 5.23
CA THR A 123 -2.16 -18.42 4.96
C THR A 123 -1.73 -18.56 3.50
N PRO A 124 -0.57 -19.16 3.21
CA PRO A 124 -0.16 -19.45 1.83
C PRO A 124 -1.01 -20.57 1.22
N ASN A 125 -1.88 -21.22 2.01
CA ASN A 125 -2.80 -22.25 1.53
C ASN A 125 -4.01 -21.61 0.84
N ALA A 126 -4.24 -21.89 -0.45
CA ALA A 126 -5.45 -21.47 -1.14
C ALA A 126 -6.57 -22.51 -1.02
N ILE A 127 -7.78 -22.05 -0.68
CA ILE A 127 -9.00 -22.86 -0.76
C ILE A 127 -9.74 -22.47 -2.05
N PHE A 128 -10.20 -23.45 -2.82
CA PHE A 128 -10.93 -23.26 -4.07
C PHE A 128 -12.18 -24.13 -4.17
N LEU A 129 -13.15 -23.68 -4.98
CA LEU A 129 -14.40 -24.38 -5.25
C LEU A 129 -14.21 -25.41 -6.37
N GLY A 130 -14.69 -26.65 -6.18
CA GLY A 130 -14.64 -27.67 -7.22
C GLY A 130 -15.70 -28.75 -7.06
N GLY A 131 -16.14 -29.34 -8.18
CA GLY A 131 -17.12 -30.43 -8.20
C GLY A 131 -18.46 -30.04 -7.57
N PHE A 132 -19.38 -29.50 -8.36
CA PHE A 132 -20.68 -29.06 -7.86
C PHE A 132 -21.60 -30.25 -7.56
N THR A 133 -22.21 -30.23 -6.37
CA THR A 133 -23.26 -31.17 -5.94
C THR A 133 -24.59 -30.42 -5.81
N THR A 134 -25.69 -31.15 -5.61
CA THR A 134 -27.01 -30.56 -5.24
C THR A 134 -26.94 -29.70 -3.97
N ASN A 135 -25.96 -29.96 -3.11
CA ASN A 135 -25.85 -29.33 -1.80
C ASN A 135 -24.95 -28.09 -1.85
N GLY A 136 -23.96 -28.07 -2.75
CA GLY A 136 -22.99 -26.99 -2.96
C GLY A 136 -21.73 -27.49 -3.69
N PRO A 137 -20.78 -26.61 -4.05
CA PRO A 137 -19.43 -27.03 -4.44
C PRO A 137 -18.73 -27.75 -3.28
N ASN A 138 -17.89 -28.73 -3.59
CA ASN A 138 -16.92 -29.22 -2.60
C ASN A 138 -15.79 -28.17 -2.47
N LEU A 139 -15.20 -28.09 -1.28
CA LEU A 139 -14.00 -27.27 -1.06
C LEU A 139 -12.74 -28.14 -1.20
N PHE A 140 -11.73 -27.57 -1.83
CA PHE A 140 -10.40 -28.16 -1.95
C PHE A 140 -9.34 -27.15 -1.52
N MET A 141 -8.32 -27.61 -0.80
CA MET A 141 -7.18 -26.81 -0.35
C MET A 141 -5.91 -27.23 -1.09
N ILE A 142 -5.11 -26.23 -1.46
CA ILE A 142 -3.76 -26.36 -1.99
C ILE A 142 -2.83 -25.73 -0.96
N THR A 143 -1.85 -26.48 -0.47
CA THR A 143 -0.81 -25.97 0.43
C THR A 143 0.27 -25.24 -0.37
N ASP A 144 0.70 -24.06 0.09
CA ASP A 144 1.66 -23.19 -0.62
C ASP A 144 1.26 -22.95 -2.08
N TYR A 145 0.25 -22.09 -2.25
CA TYR A 145 -0.37 -21.82 -3.55
C TYR A 145 0.56 -21.08 -4.52
N LEU A 146 1.44 -20.20 -4.02
CA LEU A 146 2.34 -19.41 -4.88
C LEU A 146 3.42 -20.29 -5.54
N SER A 147 4.01 -21.25 -4.82
CA SER A 147 4.92 -22.21 -5.47
C SER A 147 4.18 -23.20 -6.39
N SER A 148 2.88 -23.39 -6.17
CA SER A 148 2.00 -24.29 -6.93
C SER A 148 1.47 -23.72 -8.27
N ILE A 149 1.70 -22.44 -8.57
CA ILE A 149 1.26 -21.78 -9.83
C ILE A 149 2.44 -21.37 -10.73
N ASP A 150 2.18 -21.24 -12.02
CA ASP A 150 2.99 -20.52 -13.00
C ASP A 150 2.24 -19.25 -13.40
N GLY A 151 2.91 -18.09 -13.34
CA GLY A 151 2.39 -16.85 -13.92
C GLY A 151 2.73 -16.79 -15.42
N VAL A 152 1.73 -16.59 -16.26
CA VAL A 152 1.90 -16.38 -17.71
C VAL A 152 1.28 -15.06 -18.09
N THR A 153 2.09 -14.13 -18.57
CA THR A 153 1.64 -12.88 -19.20
C THR A 153 1.62 -13.08 -20.71
N ASP A 154 0.53 -12.68 -21.38
CA ASP A 154 0.44 -12.78 -22.84
C ASP A 154 1.01 -11.54 -23.58
N ALA A 155 0.95 -11.55 -24.91
CA ALA A 155 1.45 -10.44 -25.73
C ALA A 155 0.78 -9.09 -25.41
N PHE A 156 -0.47 -9.14 -24.94
CA PHE A 156 -1.33 -8.01 -24.59
C PHE A 156 -1.16 -7.55 -23.14
N GLY A 157 -0.35 -8.24 -22.33
CA GLY A 157 -0.19 -7.94 -20.91
C GLY A 157 -1.28 -8.54 -20.01
N GLU A 158 -2.17 -9.40 -20.54
CA GLU A 158 -3.12 -10.12 -19.69
C GLU A 158 -2.40 -11.22 -18.91
N VAL A 159 -2.57 -11.24 -17.59
CA VAL A 159 -1.94 -12.23 -16.71
C VAL A 159 -2.87 -13.42 -16.48
N THR A 160 -2.34 -14.64 -16.57
CA THR A 160 -3.00 -15.87 -16.16
C THR A 160 -2.12 -16.67 -15.21
N TYR A 161 -2.60 -16.90 -14.00
CA TYR A 161 -1.98 -17.75 -13.00
C TYR A 161 -2.49 -19.19 -13.18
N LYS A 162 -1.67 -20.04 -13.78
CA LYS A 162 -1.99 -21.43 -14.10
C LYS A 162 -1.48 -22.36 -13.03
N LEU A 163 -2.34 -23.23 -12.50
CA LEU A 163 -1.94 -24.27 -11.55
C LEU A 163 -1.04 -25.31 -12.23
N LYS A 164 0.07 -25.67 -11.58
CA LYS A 164 1.02 -26.68 -12.05
C LYS A 164 0.38 -28.08 -12.14
N THR A 165 0.82 -28.86 -13.12
CA THR A 165 0.39 -30.26 -13.26
C THR A 165 0.92 -31.11 -12.12
N GLY A 166 0.05 -31.92 -11.50
CA GLY A 166 0.43 -32.84 -10.42
C GLY A 166 0.38 -32.23 -9.00
N VAL A 167 0.01 -30.96 -8.84
CA VAL A 167 -0.19 -30.33 -7.52
C VAL A 167 -1.20 -31.13 -6.69
N SER A 168 -0.81 -31.47 -5.46
CA SER A 168 -1.67 -32.17 -4.51
C SER A 168 -2.75 -31.25 -3.95
N ARG A 169 -3.97 -31.78 -3.79
CA ARG A 169 -5.12 -31.06 -3.22
C ARG A 169 -5.82 -31.88 -2.15
N ILE A 170 -6.10 -31.26 -1.01
CA ILE A 170 -6.83 -31.87 0.10
C ILE A 170 -8.30 -31.46 -0.04
N GLY A 171 -9.20 -32.41 -0.24
CA GLY A 171 -10.65 -32.14 -0.30
C GLY A 171 -11.28 -32.19 1.09
N LEU A 172 -12.24 -31.29 1.36
CA LEU A 172 -12.96 -31.25 2.64
C LEU A 172 -13.83 -32.50 2.78
N ARG A 173 -13.70 -33.23 3.90
CA ARG A 173 -14.33 -34.53 4.10
C ARG A 173 -15.09 -34.68 5.40
N ASP A 174 -16.12 -35.52 5.36
CA ASP A 174 -16.79 -35.99 6.57
C ASP A 174 -15.94 -37.02 7.34
N LYS A 175 -16.42 -37.39 8.54
CA LYS A 175 -15.82 -38.40 9.41
C LYS A 175 -15.80 -39.83 8.82
N PHE A 176 -16.43 -40.04 7.67
CA PHE A 176 -16.43 -41.31 6.93
C PHE A 176 -15.52 -41.24 5.68
N GLY A 177 -14.90 -40.10 5.40
CA GLY A 177 -14.01 -39.86 4.26
C GLY A 177 -14.71 -39.35 3.00
N ASN A 178 -16.02 -39.12 2.99
CA ASN A 178 -16.74 -38.60 1.82
C ASN A 178 -16.43 -37.11 1.61
N LEU A 179 -16.32 -36.67 0.36
CA LEU A 179 -16.28 -35.22 0.06
C LEU A 179 -17.63 -34.57 0.39
N VAL A 180 -17.61 -33.34 0.92
CA VAL A 180 -18.82 -32.62 1.32
C VAL A 180 -19.00 -31.30 0.55
N GLY A 181 -20.22 -31.10 0.04
CA GLY A 181 -20.64 -29.85 -0.58
C GLY A 181 -20.98 -28.79 0.47
N VAL A 182 -20.45 -27.58 0.30
CA VAL A 182 -20.52 -26.48 1.29
C VAL A 182 -21.37 -25.32 0.75
N LYS A 183 -22.08 -24.62 1.63
CA LYS A 183 -22.79 -23.37 1.27
C LYS A 183 -21.83 -22.19 1.36
N THR A 184 -21.41 -21.68 0.20
CA THR A 184 -20.35 -20.66 0.11
C THR A 184 -20.75 -19.32 0.75
N ASP A 185 -22.05 -18.98 0.74
CA ASP A 185 -22.63 -17.82 1.43
C ASP A 185 -22.59 -17.91 2.97
N THR A 186 -22.03 -19.01 3.50
CA THR A 186 -21.87 -19.26 4.95
C THR A 186 -20.42 -19.38 5.38
N VAL A 187 -19.47 -19.28 4.44
CA VAL A 187 -18.03 -19.38 4.72
C VAL A 187 -17.55 -18.10 5.41
N SER A 188 -16.76 -18.23 6.47
CA SER A 188 -16.07 -17.12 7.12
C SER A 188 -14.76 -17.60 7.77
N PHE A 189 -13.75 -16.76 7.88
CA PHE A 189 -12.42 -17.15 8.35
C PHE A 189 -12.03 -16.48 9.66
N SER A 190 -11.28 -17.16 10.53
CA SER A 190 -10.57 -16.47 11.63
C SER A 190 -9.62 -15.45 11.02
N ASN A 191 -9.40 -14.32 11.69
CA ASN A 191 -8.51 -13.29 11.17
C ASN A 191 -7.10 -13.85 10.83
N SER A 192 -6.57 -14.73 11.67
CA SER A 192 -5.29 -15.43 11.45
C SER A 192 -5.29 -16.49 10.31
N GLY A 193 -6.38 -16.64 9.56
CA GLY A 193 -6.54 -17.66 8.51
C GLY A 193 -6.76 -19.08 9.02
N LYS A 194 -6.20 -19.44 10.17
CA LYS A 194 -6.06 -20.80 10.74
C LYS A 194 -7.36 -21.60 10.88
N TRP A 195 -8.49 -20.91 10.99
CA TRP A 195 -9.81 -21.52 11.08
C TRP A 195 -10.78 -20.98 10.04
N MET A 196 -11.66 -21.85 9.57
CA MET A 196 -12.82 -21.52 8.76
C MET A 196 -14.08 -22.00 9.49
N VAL A 197 -15.19 -21.29 9.33
CA VAL A 197 -16.54 -21.77 9.69
C VAL A 197 -17.42 -21.80 8.44
N ALA A 198 -18.31 -22.79 8.36
CA ALA A 198 -19.26 -22.95 7.26
C ALA A 198 -20.47 -23.82 7.67
N ASP A 199 -21.56 -23.74 6.92
CA ASP A 199 -22.65 -24.72 6.91
C ASP A 199 -22.45 -25.77 5.81
N VAL A 200 -22.55 -27.04 6.21
CA VAL A 200 -22.47 -28.21 5.35
C VAL A 200 -23.82 -28.93 5.42
N PRO A 201 -24.68 -28.83 4.38
CA PRO A 201 -26.01 -29.41 4.38
C PRO A 201 -25.99 -30.91 4.70
N TYR A 202 -26.96 -31.36 5.49
CA TYR A 202 -27.07 -32.73 6.04
C TYR A 202 -25.96 -33.18 7.01
N VAL A 203 -24.88 -32.41 7.17
CA VAL A 203 -23.75 -32.73 8.05
C VAL A 203 -23.77 -31.88 9.32
N GLY A 204 -23.89 -30.55 9.18
CA GLY A 204 -23.82 -29.61 10.31
C GLY A 204 -23.12 -28.29 9.96
N ARG A 205 -23.16 -27.36 10.91
CA ARG A 205 -22.23 -26.23 10.95
C ARG A 205 -20.92 -26.69 11.55
N VAL A 206 -19.82 -26.37 10.86
CA VAL A 206 -18.49 -26.91 11.10
C VAL A 206 -17.47 -25.80 11.35
N ARG A 207 -16.51 -26.09 12.22
CA ARG A 207 -15.20 -25.42 12.25
C ARG A 207 -14.22 -26.29 11.50
N VAL A 208 -13.49 -25.73 10.53
CA VAL A 208 -12.42 -26.41 9.79
C VAL A 208 -11.08 -25.78 10.16
N ASN A 209 -10.04 -26.59 10.33
CA ASN A 209 -8.66 -26.11 10.44
C ASN A 209 -8.08 -25.90 9.03
N THR A 210 -7.52 -24.74 8.70
CA THR A 210 -6.99 -24.46 7.34
C THR A 210 -5.53 -24.88 7.13
N GLY A 211 -4.94 -25.58 8.10
CA GLY A 211 -3.67 -26.29 7.98
C GLY A 211 -3.86 -27.78 7.64
N SER A 212 -4.72 -28.49 8.38
CA SER A 212 -5.01 -29.92 8.14
C SER A 212 -6.23 -30.20 7.24
N PHE A 213 -7.10 -29.20 7.04
CA PHE A 213 -8.40 -29.30 6.38
C PHE A 213 -9.40 -30.26 7.07
N GLU A 214 -9.16 -30.60 8.33
CA GLU A 214 -10.08 -31.38 9.17
C GLU A 214 -11.22 -30.52 9.72
N MET A 215 -12.42 -31.10 9.81
CA MET A 215 -13.62 -30.41 10.30
C MET A 215 -14.18 -31.00 11.60
N LYS A 216 -14.64 -30.12 12.50
CA LYS A 216 -15.40 -30.43 13.73
C LYS A 216 -16.82 -29.85 13.59
N VAL A 217 -17.83 -30.71 13.64
CA VAL A 217 -19.25 -30.28 13.70
C VAL A 217 -19.56 -29.71 15.09
N PHE A 218 -20.28 -28.59 15.16
CA PHE A 218 -20.65 -27.95 16.44
C PHE A 218 -22.14 -27.62 16.61
N ASP A 219 -22.93 -27.54 15.54
CA ASP A 219 -24.38 -27.47 15.62
C ASP A 219 -25.01 -28.03 14.33
N ARG A 220 -26.32 -28.24 14.33
CA ARG A 220 -27.11 -28.68 13.17
C ARG A 220 -27.02 -27.68 12.01
N PRO A 221 -27.11 -28.13 10.75
CA PRO A 221 -27.12 -27.22 9.61
C PRO A 221 -28.44 -26.44 9.55
N PHE A 222 -28.52 -25.42 8.71
CA PHE A 222 -29.82 -24.81 8.37
C PHE A 222 -30.75 -25.81 7.68
N ASP A 223 -32.05 -25.60 7.86
CA ASP A 223 -33.06 -26.25 7.02
C ASP A 223 -33.20 -25.46 5.70
N TYR A 224 -32.54 -25.95 4.66
CA TYR A 224 -32.61 -25.38 3.31
C TYR A 224 -33.88 -25.77 2.54
N ASN A 225 -34.73 -26.66 3.07
CA ASN A 225 -35.93 -27.13 2.37
C ASN A 225 -37.04 -26.07 2.30
N ILE A 226 -36.96 -25.01 3.13
CA ILE A 226 -37.94 -23.90 3.16
C ILE A 226 -37.75 -22.88 2.03
N GLY A 227 -36.79 -23.09 1.12
CA GLY A 227 -36.63 -22.29 -0.10
C GLY A 227 -36.03 -20.88 0.09
N THR A 228 -35.57 -20.53 1.30
CA THR A 228 -34.89 -19.25 1.57
C THR A 228 -33.38 -19.43 1.71
N THR A 229 -32.61 -18.48 1.19
CA THR A 229 -31.19 -18.37 1.54
C THR A 229 -31.08 -17.79 2.95
N PRO A 230 -30.26 -18.37 3.86
CA PRO A 230 -30.23 -17.88 5.23
C PRO A 230 -29.56 -16.51 5.39
N GLY A 231 -28.78 -16.05 4.39
CA GLY A 231 -28.06 -14.79 4.46
C GLY A 231 -27.10 -14.77 5.65
N VAL A 232 -26.30 -15.83 5.78
CA VAL A 232 -25.49 -16.10 6.97
C VAL A 232 -24.43 -15.04 7.14
N GLN A 233 -24.14 -14.75 8.40
CA GLN A 233 -22.94 -14.06 8.78
C GLN A 233 -22.32 -14.81 9.95
N SER A 234 -21.01 -14.98 9.92
CA SER A 234 -20.31 -15.69 10.97
C SER A 234 -18.91 -15.13 11.18
N ALA A 235 -18.40 -15.28 12.39
CA ALA A 235 -17.01 -15.05 12.70
C ALA A 235 -16.52 -16.10 13.70
N ILE A 236 -15.21 -16.32 13.69
CA ILE A 236 -14.53 -17.25 14.58
C ILE A 236 -13.25 -16.59 15.10
N THR A 237 -12.91 -16.84 16.37
CA THR A 237 -11.73 -16.31 17.05
C THR A 237 -10.43 -16.91 16.54
N ASN A 238 -9.29 -16.31 16.89
CA ASN A 238 -7.98 -16.75 16.37
C ASN A 238 -7.50 -18.06 16.99
N ASP A 239 -7.89 -18.34 18.24
CA ASP A 239 -7.75 -19.65 18.88
C ASP A 239 -8.71 -20.71 18.31
N GLY A 240 -9.74 -20.29 17.55
CA GLY A 240 -10.79 -21.12 16.99
C GLY A 240 -11.83 -21.58 18.02
N ARG A 241 -11.83 -21.03 19.23
CA ARG A 241 -12.70 -21.42 20.34
C ARG A 241 -14.12 -20.87 20.21
N TYR A 242 -14.28 -19.56 20.01
CA TYR A 242 -15.59 -18.93 19.98
C TYR A 242 -16.06 -18.73 18.55
N VAL A 243 -17.32 -19.08 18.28
CA VAL A 243 -17.97 -18.85 17.00
C VAL A 243 -19.23 -18.05 17.23
N ILE A 244 -19.37 -16.91 16.55
CA ILE A 244 -20.67 -16.23 16.43
C ILE A 244 -21.24 -16.49 15.04
N HIS A 245 -22.55 -16.72 14.99
CA HIS A 245 -23.26 -17.09 13.77
C HIS A 245 -24.68 -16.49 13.80
N GLY A 246 -24.98 -15.63 12.83
CA GLY A 246 -26.24 -14.93 12.68
C GLY A 246 -26.93 -15.19 11.34
N SER A 247 -28.26 -15.05 11.34
CA SER A 247 -29.09 -15.04 10.14
C SER A 247 -30.34 -14.21 10.42
N ASN A 248 -30.55 -13.17 9.62
CA ASN A 248 -31.74 -12.34 9.70
C ASN A 248 -32.97 -13.11 9.19
N SER A 249 -32.83 -13.92 8.13
CA SER A 249 -33.90 -14.77 7.57
C SER A 249 -34.45 -15.78 8.57
N PHE A 250 -33.59 -16.34 9.44
CA PHE A 250 -33.97 -17.30 10.47
C PHE A 250 -34.14 -16.66 11.86
N THR A 251 -34.07 -15.32 11.95
CA THR A 251 -34.19 -14.53 13.20
C THR A 251 -33.36 -15.07 14.37
N GLN A 252 -32.07 -15.34 14.12
CA GLN A 252 -31.15 -15.90 15.12
C GLN A 252 -29.76 -15.25 15.09
N LEU A 253 -29.13 -15.19 16.26
CA LEU A 253 -27.74 -14.79 16.46
C LEU A 253 -27.20 -15.56 17.66
N ARG A 254 -26.35 -16.56 17.40
CA ARG A 254 -25.88 -17.52 18.39
C ARG A 254 -24.37 -17.45 18.54
N LEU A 255 -23.91 -17.38 19.78
CA LEU A 255 -22.50 -17.43 20.17
C LEU A 255 -22.21 -18.77 20.85
N TYR A 256 -21.21 -19.50 20.37
CA TYR A 256 -20.81 -20.84 20.83
C TYR A 256 -19.43 -20.80 21.47
N ASP A 257 -19.19 -21.68 22.44
CA ASP A 257 -17.85 -22.01 22.97
C ASP A 257 -17.50 -23.45 22.55
N LEU A 258 -16.49 -23.60 21.69
CA LEU A 258 -16.13 -24.88 21.08
C LEU A 258 -15.21 -25.77 21.93
N GLU A 259 -14.72 -25.28 23.07
CA GLU A 259 -14.12 -26.10 24.14
C GLU A 259 -15.20 -26.72 25.02
N ALA A 260 -16.23 -25.94 25.37
CA ALA A 260 -17.37 -26.42 26.17
C ALA A 260 -18.33 -27.36 25.41
N CYS A 261 -18.08 -27.62 24.13
CA CYS A 261 -18.85 -28.54 23.30
C CYS A 261 -18.90 -29.98 23.87
N PRO A 262 -20.10 -30.55 24.11
CA PRO A 262 -20.24 -31.99 24.36
C PRO A 262 -19.91 -32.81 23.11
N THR A 263 -19.62 -34.10 23.31
CA THR A 263 -19.30 -35.08 22.23
C THR A 263 -20.46 -35.37 21.26
N THR A 264 -21.63 -34.80 21.49
CA THR A 264 -22.86 -34.98 20.69
C THR A 264 -22.93 -34.12 19.43
N ASN A 265 -21.87 -33.33 19.13
CA ASN A 265 -21.78 -32.42 17.97
C ASN A 265 -22.86 -31.32 17.89
N VAL A 266 -23.52 -31.04 19.02
CA VAL A 266 -24.48 -29.94 19.18
C VAL A 266 -24.13 -29.21 20.48
N CYS A 267 -23.57 -28.01 20.34
CA CYS A 267 -22.99 -27.27 21.45
C CYS A 267 -23.95 -26.23 22.03
N THR A 268 -23.80 -25.96 23.33
CA THR A 268 -24.53 -24.90 24.03
C THR A 268 -24.15 -23.54 23.46
N TYR A 269 -25.14 -22.67 23.28
CA TYR A 269 -24.96 -21.32 22.74
C TYR A 269 -25.68 -20.27 23.58
N LYS A 270 -25.22 -19.03 23.47
CA LYS A 270 -25.90 -17.84 23.97
C LYS A 270 -26.72 -17.23 22.84
N ASP A 271 -27.99 -16.93 23.10
CA ASP A 271 -28.91 -16.29 22.14
C ASP A 271 -28.84 -14.77 22.26
N LEU A 272 -27.99 -14.16 21.43
CA LEU A 272 -27.83 -12.71 21.37
C LEU A 272 -28.97 -12.05 20.58
N TRP A 273 -29.74 -12.79 19.78
CA TRP A 273 -30.90 -12.24 19.06
C TRP A 273 -32.04 -11.95 20.03
N LYS A 274 -32.28 -12.85 21.00
CA LYS A 274 -33.19 -12.58 22.12
C LYS A 274 -32.73 -11.36 22.92
N TYR A 275 -31.46 -11.29 23.28
CA TYR A 275 -30.89 -10.13 23.99
C TYR A 275 -31.17 -8.80 23.27
N PHE A 276 -30.90 -8.72 21.96
CA PHE A 276 -31.17 -7.50 21.19
C PHE A 276 -32.67 -7.20 21.06
N LYS A 277 -33.50 -8.20 20.82
CA LYS A 277 -34.95 -8.04 20.69
C LYS A 277 -35.61 -7.54 21.98
N ASP A 278 -35.11 -7.98 23.13
CA ASP A 278 -35.63 -7.57 24.44
C ASP A 278 -35.05 -6.20 24.88
N SER A 279 -33.82 -5.87 24.48
CA SER A 279 -33.09 -4.68 24.98
C SER A 279 -33.12 -3.46 24.04
N VAL A 280 -33.40 -3.64 22.75
CA VAL A 280 -33.30 -2.57 21.73
C VAL A 280 -34.65 -2.36 21.03
N PRO A 281 -35.33 -1.22 21.26
CA PRO A 281 -36.57 -0.88 20.58
C PRO A 281 -36.44 -0.90 19.05
N ASN A 282 -37.35 -1.61 18.40
CA ASN A 282 -37.44 -1.75 16.94
C ASN A 282 -36.21 -2.42 16.28
N PHE A 283 -35.45 -3.25 17.00
CA PHE A 283 -34.43 -4.12 16.41
C PHE A 283 -35.00 -5.01 15.29
N VAL A 284 -34.31 -5.06 14.14
CA VAL A 284 -34.72 -5.85 12.96
C VAL A 284 -33.64 -6.79 12.41
N GLY A 285 -32.39 -6.66 12.82
CA GLY A 285 -31.32 -7.57 12.41
C GLY A 285 -29.91 -7.07 12.66
N VAL A 286 -28.92 -7.87 12.27
CA VAL A 286 -27.49 -7.56 12.35
C VAL A 286 -26.77 -7.71 11.01
N ALA A 287 -25.63 -7.03 10.90
CA ALA A 287 -24.73 -7.04 9.76
C ALA A 287 -23.25 -7.04 10.20
N ARG A 288 -22.33 -7.50 9.33
CA ARG A 288 -20.86 -7.44 9.48
C ARG A 288 -20.31 -7.95 10.83
N LEU A 289 -20.68 -9.17 11.21
CA LEU A 289 -20.13 -9.82 12.40
C LEU A 289 -18.60 -10.03 12.27
N ARG A 290 -17.82 -9.54 13.24
CA ARG A 290 -16.37 -9.81 13.34
C ARG A 290 -15.91 -9.91 14.79
N PHE A 291 -14.91 -10.75 15.07
CA PHE A 291 -14.16 -10.66 16.33
C PHE A 291 -13.04 -9.62 16.16
N SER A 292 -12.98 -8.65 17.08
CA SER A 292 -11.87 -7.70 17.21
C SER A 292 -10.84 -8.16 18.26
N SER A 293 -11.27 -8.97 19.23
CA SER A 293 -10.44 -9.82 20.07
C SER A 293 -11.21 -11.11 20.39
N ASP A 294 -10.61 -12.08 21.07
CA ASP A 294 -11.34 -13.29 21.49
C ASP A 294 -12.48 -13.00 22.51
N TYR A 295 -12.48 -11.79 23.06
CA TYR A 295 -13.43 -11.25 24.03
C TYR A 295 -14.21 -10.02 23.53
N SER A 296 -14.15 -9.69 22.24
CA SER A 296 -14.86 -8.55 21.66
C SER A 296 -15.39 -8.82 20.25
N ILE A 297 -16.67 -8.50 20.03
CA ILE A 297 -17.39 -8.72 18.78
C ILE A 297 -17.86 -7.37 18.24
N GLY A 298 -17.28 -6.95 17.12
CA GLY A 298 -17.81 -5.85 16.30
C GLY A 298 -18.99 -6.33 15.45
N LEU A 299 -20.07 -5.56 15.44
CA LEU A 299 -21.21 -5.77 14.55
C LEU A 299 -21.91 -4.46 14.20
N TYR A 300 -22.74 -4.49 13.16
CA TYR A 300 -23.66 -3.43 12.80
C TYR A 300 -25.07 -3.88 13.14
N MET A 301 -25.76 -3.12 13.99
CA MET A 301 -27.12 -3.40 14.42
C MET A 301 -28.11 -2.54 13.61
N SER A 302 -29.13 -3.16 13.05
CA SER A 302 -30.20 -2.47 12.31
C SER A 302 -31.46 -2.33 13.18
N ARG A 303 -31.97 -1.11 13.31
CA ARG A 303 -33.23 -0.77 13.98
C ARG A 303 -34.14 0.02 13.05
N LYS A 304 -35.46 -0.20 13.14
CA LYS A 304 -36.48 0.42 12.27
C LYS A 304 -37.52 1.22 13.08
N PRO A 305 -37.14 2.40 13.62
CA PRO A 305 -38.05 3.21 14.44
C PRO A 305 -39.18 3.90 13.64
N ALA A 306 -39.09 3.93 12.31
CA ALA A 306 -40.06 4.55 11.42
C ALA A 306 -40.09 3.82 10.05
N SER A 307 -40.36 4.55 8.96
CA SER A 307 -40.23 4.03 7.59
C SER A 307 -38.78 3.73 7.18
N SER A 308 -37.80 4.44 7.75
CA SER A 308 -36.36 4.24 7.54
C SER A 308 -35.74 3.19 8.46
N VAL A 309 -34.65 2.57 7.99
CA VAL A 309 -33.76 1.72 8.80
C VAL A 309 -32.56 2.56 9.22
N LEU A 310 -32.22 2.53 10.50
CA LEU A 310 -30.98 3.09 11.04
C LEU A 310 -30.02 1.94 11.36
N ASN A 311 -28.76 2.11 10.97
CA ASN A 311 -27.69 1.20 11.33
C ASN A 311 -26.86 1.82 12.47
N THR A 312 -26.14 1.01 13.24
CA THR A 312 -25.33 1.48 14.38
C THR A 312 -24.18 0.49 14.60
N LYS A 313 -22.92 0.95 14.58
CA LYS A 313 -21.77 0.08 14.91
C LYS A 313 -21.76 -0.13 16.42
N LEU A 314 -21.67 -1.40 16.80
CA LEU A 314 -21.65 -1.87 18.16
C LEU A 314 -20.41 -2.73 18.38
N VAL A 315 -19.75 -2.56 19.52
CA VAL A 315 -18.82 -3.57 20.04
C VAL A 315 -19.50 -4.21 21.25
N LEU A 316 -19.68 -5.53 21.22
CA LEU A 316 -20.04 -6.34 22.39
C LEU A 316 -18.76 -6.86 23.05
N THR A 317 -18.74 -6.91 24.38
CA THR A 317 -17.59 -7.38 25.15
C THR A 317 -17.98 -8.56 26.05
N ALA A 318 -17.05 -9.49 26.28
CA ALA A 318 -17.22 -10.55 27.27
C ALA A 318 -17.17 -9.99 28.71
N ASP A 319 -17.89 -10.62 29.64
CA ASP A 319 -17.91 -10.16 31.03
C ASP A 319 -16.51 -10.20 31.68
N GLY A 320 -16.20 -9.18 32.48
CA GLY A 320 -14.90 -9.02 33.14
C GLY A 320 -13.71 -8.66 32.22
N HIS A 321 -13.94 -8.37 30.93
CA HIS A 321 -12.89 -8.02 29.97
C HIS A 321 -13.05 -6.57 29.48
N PRO A 322 -11.97 -5.86 29.14
CA PRO A 322 -12.08 -4.56 28.46
C PRO A 322 -12.59 -4.75 27.02
N PRO A 323 -13.33 -3.78 26.46
CA PRO A 323 -13.63 -3.77 25.03
C PRO A 323 -12.32 -3.70 24.24
N ALA A 324 -12.26 -4.36 23.08
CA ALA A 324 -11.16 -4.17 22.14
C ALA A 324 -11.04 -2.69 21.77
N SER A 325 -9.92 -2.10 22.18
CA SER A 325 -9.42 -0.80 21.77
C SER A 325 -9.06 -0.80 20.28
N PHE A 326 -8.85 0.39 19.73
CA PHE A 326 -8.29 0.51 18.39
C PHE A 326 -6.87 -0.07 18.41
N GLY A 327 -6.57 -1.02 17.52
CA GLY A 327 -5.34 -1.80 17.63
C GLY A 327 -4.11 -1.03 17.13
N TYR A 328 -4.25 -0.27 16.04
CA TYR A 328 -3.12 0.43 15.41
C TYR A 328 -3.60 1.65 14.61
N LEU A 329 -3.03 2.83 14.90
CA LEU A 329 -3.20 4.03 14.07
C LEU A 329 -1.85 4.47 13.47
N GLY A 330 -1.80 4.58 12.14
CA GLY A 330 -0.68 5.18 11.42
C GLY A 330 -0.82 6.70 11.32
N LEU A 331 0.21 7.44 11.75
CA LEU A 331 0.35 8.88 11.58
C LEU A 331 1.58 9.21 10.75
N GLY A 332 1.57 10.36 10.11
CA GLY A 332 2.76 10.91 9.48
C GLY A 332 2.55 11.69 8.18
N ASP A 333 3.64 11.77 7.44
CA ASP A 333 3.78 12.41 6.13
C ASP A 333 3.60 11.41 4.96
N SER A 334 4.11 11.77 3.79
CA SER A 334 4.11 10.99 2.55
C SER A 334 4.72 9.59 2.70
N PHE A 335 5.78 9.44 3.49
CA PHE A 335 6.43 8.14 3.75
C PHE A 335 5.56 7.22 4.64
N ALA A 336 4.52 7.75 5.30
CA ALA A 336 3.53 6.98 6.04
C ALA A 336 2.15 6.90 5.35
N SER A 337 1.79 7.85 4.49
CA SER A 337 0.59 7.76 3.65
C SER A 337 0.78 6.79 2.49
N GLY A 338 2.02 6.66 2.00
CA GLY A 338 2.41 5.84 0.85
C GLY A 338 2.25 6.56 -0.49
N GLU A 339 2.57 7.85 -0.51
CA GLU A 339 3.01 8.55 -1.72
C GLU A 339 4.01 7.67 -2.49
N GLY A 340 3.89 7.58 -3.81
CA GLY A 340 4.76 6.73 -4.64
C GLY A 340 4.38 5.26 -4.73
N ALA A 341 3.51 4.75 -3.84
CA ALA A 341 3.01 3.37 -3.90
C ALA A 341 1.72 3.20 -4.72
N TYR A 342 1.13 4.32 -5.18
CA TYR A 342 -0.17 4.39 -5.87
C TYR A 342 -1.29 3.67 -5.11
N GLN A 343 -2.41 3.33 -5.77
CA GLN A 343 -3.61 2.75 -5.11
C GLN A 343 -4.09 3.58 -3.89
N TYR A 344 -4.11 4.89 -4.04
CA TYR A 344 -4.61 5.84 -3.04
C TYR A 344 -6.11 5.63 -2.78
N LYS A 345 -6.56 5.85 -1.54
CA LYS A 345 -7.99 6.01 -1.25
C LYS A 345 -8.52 7.21 -2.06
N SER A 346 -9.60 7.03 -2.82
CA SER A 346 -10.17 8.11 -3.67
C SER A 346 -10.72 9.32 -2.90
N THR A 347 -10.95 9.22 -1.58
CA THR A 347 -11.21 10.38 -0.73
C THR A 347 -9.96 11.24 -0.43
N THR A 348 -8.77 10.71 -0.74
CA THR A 348 -7.44 11.33 -0.51
C THR A 348 -6.61 11.55 -1.77
N ASP A 349 -7.19 11.26 -2.93
CA ASP A 349 -6.67 11.54 -4.27
C ASP A 349 -7.80 12.21 -5.07
N ASN A 350 -7.84 13.53 -5.00
CA ASN A 350 -8.74 14.41 -5.76
C ASN A 350 -8.24 15.87 -5.68
N GLY A 351 -8.83 16.78 -6.46
CA GLY A 351 -8.39 18.18 -6.54
C GLY A 351 -8.54 19.05 -5.27
N GLN A 352 -8.99 18.49 -4.12
CA GLN A 352 -9.03 19.18 -2.83
C GLN A 352 -8.21 18.47 -1.75
N ASN A 353 -8.23 17.14 -1.72
CA ASN A 353 -7.47 16.31 -0.81
C ASN A 353 -6.46 15.47 -1.59
N LYS A 354 -5.18 15.78 -1.36
CA LYS A 354 -4.00 15.08 -1.90
C LYS A 354 -3.16 14.50 -0.77
N CYS A 355 -3.81 13.88 0.22
CA CYS A 355 -3.11 13.13 1.26
C CYS A 355 -2.46 11.85 0.75
N HIS A 356 -2.84 11.36 -0.43
CA HIS A 356 -2.24 10.20 -1.11
C HIS A 356 -2.04 9.00 -0.16
N LEU A 357 -3.17 8.60 0.42
CA LEU A 357 -3.23 7.53 1.41
C LEU A 357 -3.36 6.17 0.70
N SER A 358 -2.23 5.65 0.27
CA SER A 358 -2.09 4.35 -0.38
C SER A 358 -2.43 3.20 0.56
N GLN A 359 -3.15 2.21 0.04
CA GLN A 359 -3.43 0.96 0.75
C GLN A 359 -2.26 -0.03 0.70
N ARG A 360 -1.22 0.28 -0.08
CA ARG A 360 0.09 -0.40 -0.10
C ARG A 360 1.08 0.23 0.88
N SER A 361 0.73 1.32 1.57
CA SER A 361 1.58 1.95 2.58
C SER A 361 1.87 1.04 3.78
N TYR A 362 3.02 1.25 4.42
CA TYR A 362 3.51 0.37 5.49
C TYR A 362 2.52 0.18 6.66
N PRO A 363 1.66 1.15 7.05
CA PRO A 363 0.68 0.92 8.12
C PRO A 363 -0.35 -0.17 7.78
N TYR A 364 -0.92 -0.18 6.58
CA TYR A 364 -1.86 -1.24 6.18
C TYR A 364 -1.14 -2.58 6.03
N LEU A 365 0.04 -2.60 5.42
CA LEU A 365 0.82 -3.83 5.25
C LEU A 365 1.21 -4.45 6.59
N ILE A 366 1.56 -3.64 7.60
CA ILE A 366 1.86 -4.14 8.95
C ILE A 366 0.61 -4.64 9.66
N ALA A 367 -0.51 -3.91 9.56
CA ALA A 367 -1.76 -4.35 10.16
C ALA A 367 -2.29 -5.65 9.55
N ASP A 368 -2.11 -5.82 8.23
CA ASP A 368 -2.49 -7.03 7.52
C ASP A 368 -1.49 -8.18 7.69
N GLU A 369 -0.24 -7.93 8.08
CA GLU A 369 0.67 -8.99 8.56
C GLU A 369 0.28 -9.44 9.98
N LEU A 370 0.09 -8.49 10.91
CA LEU A 370 -0.11 -8.78 12.34
C LEU A 370 -1.54 -9.16 12.72
N GLY A 371 -2.54 -8.84 11.90
CA GLY A 371 -3.95 -9.14 12.18
C GLY A 371 -4.66 -8.11 13.04
N ILE A 372 -4.47 -6.83 12.72
CA ILE A 372 -5.06 -5.72 13.47
C ILE A 372 -6.37 -5.27 12.80
N ASN A 373 -7.50 -5.84 13.25
CA ASN A 373 -8.83 -5.65 12.65
C ASN A 373 -9.49 -4.26 12.88
N GLU A 374 -9.08 -3.56 13.93
CA GLU A 374 -9.45 -2.17 14.22
C GLU A 374 -8.18 -1.34 13.98
N MET A 375 -7.87 -1.06 12.71
CA MET A 375 -6.74 -0.23 12.28
C MET A 375 -7.22 0.92 11.38
N GLU A 376 -6.39 1.95 11.26
CA GLU A 376 -6.45 2.89 10.13
C GLU A 376 -5.09 3.58 9.97
N SER A 377 -4.83 4.19 8.82
CA SER A 377 -3.79 5.22 8.68
C SER A 377 -4.44 6.55 8.35
N ILE A 378 -4.00 7.61 9.02
CA ILE A 378 -4.40 9.00 8.78
C ILE A 378 -3.19 9.92 8.57
N ALA A 379 -2.06 9.31 8.22
CA ALA A 379 -0.94 10.00 7.57
C ALA A 379 -1.39 10.69 6.27
N CYS A 380 -0.70 11.75 5.90
CA CYS A 380 -1.07 12.61 4.77
C CYS A 380 0.16 13.24 4.14
N SER A 381 0.29 13.13 2.81
CA SER A 381 1.38 13.73 2.04
C SER A 381 1.58 15.23 2.33
N GLY A 382 2.83 15.68 2.25
CA GLY A 382 3.27 17.02 2.67
C GLY A 382 3.22 17.30 4.19
N GLY A 383 2.79 16.34 5.02
CA GLY A 383 2.55 16.54 6.45
C GLY A 383 3.76 17.00 7.27
N LYS A 384 3.55 18.07 8.04
CA LYS A 384 4.51 18.69 8.96
C LYS A 384 4.11 18.45 10.42
N ILE A 385 5.00 18.71 11.37
CA ILE A 385 4.76 18.63 12.82
C ILE A 385 3.47 19.36 13.21
N VAL A 386 3.20 20.52 12.61
CA VAL A 386 1.99 21.31 12.89
C VAL A 386 0.71 20.56 12.52
N ASP A 387 0.71 19.82 11.41
CA ASP A 387 -0.46 19.07 10.94
C ASP A 387 -0.73 17.83 11.79
N VAL A 388 0.31 17.33 12.47
CA VAL A 388 0.18 16.25 13.46
C VAL A 388 -0.54 16.74 14.72
N ILE A 389 -0.20 17.93 15.26
CA ILE A 389 -0.66 18.35 16.62
C ILE A 389 -1.60 19.57 16.72
N SER A 390 -1.81 20.35 15.66
CA SER A 390 -2.45 21.67 15.78
C SER A 390 -3.96 21.62 16.06
N LEU A 391 -4.32 21.82 17.34
CA LEU A 391 -5.71 22.00 17.78
C LEU A 391 -6.16 23.48 17.71
N SER A 392 -5.50 24.32 16.91
CA SER A 392 -5.89 25.72 16.72
C SER A 392 -7.20 25.81 15.93
N ASN A 393 -8.12 26.69 16.36
CA ASN A 393 -9.35 26.96 15.62
C ASN A 393 -9.10 27.47 14.19
N ASP A 394 -7.99 28.20 13.98
CA ASP A 394 -7.57 28.75 12.68
C ASP A 394 -6.75 27.77 11.82
N TYR A 395 -6.44 26.57 12.33
CA TYR A 395 -5.78 25.54 11.52
C TYR A 395 -6.70 25.12 10.37
N LYS A 396 -6.18 25.10 9.14
CA LYS A 396 -6.98 24.79 7.94
C LYS A 396 -6.95 23.32 7.55
N GLY A 397 -6.01 22.52 8.06
CA GLY A 397 -5.70 21.24 7.45
C GLY A 397 -4.72 21.36 6.28
N GLN A 398 -4.33 20.21 5.74
CA GLN A 398 -3.50 20.01 4.56
C GLN A 398 -4.33 20.04 3.25
N VAL A 399 -5.66 20.14 3.34
CA VAL A 399 -6.57 20.21 2.19
C VAL A 399 -6.71 21.64 1.65
N LYS A 400 -6.88 21.79 0.33
CA LYS A 400 -6.97 23.09 -0.36
C LYS A 400 -8.40 23.65 -0.46
N ASP A 401 -9.27 23.36 0.51
CA ASP A 401 -10.60 23.98 0.63
C ASP A 401 -10.58 25.33 1.38
N ASN A 402 -9.46 25.66 2.07
CA ASN A 402 -9.25 26.85 2.90
C ASN A 402 -10.14 27.01 4.15
N ILE A 403 -10.94 26.00 4.52
CA ILE A 403 -11.87 26.04 5.66
C ILE A 403 -11.11 25.87 6.99
N ARG A 404 -11.45 26.65 8.01
CA ARG A 404 -10.79 26.61 9.33
C ARG A 404 -11.36 25.51 10.22
N ARG A 405 -10.55 24.96 11.15
CA ARG A 405 -10.94 23.84 12.05
C ARG A 405 -12.26 24.11 12.78
N GLU A 406 -12.48 25.32 13.28
CA GLU A 406 -13.74 25.67 13.99
C GLU A 406 -15.00 25.72 13.09
N GLU A 407 -14.83 25.66 11.77
CA GLU A 407 -15.89 25.68 10.76
C GLU A 407 -16.19 24.26 10.22
N ARG A 408 -15.48 23.22 10.71
CA ARG A 408 -15.59 21.84 10.20
C ARG A 408 -16.50 20.96 11.04
N GLU A 409 -17.22 20.07 10.36
CA GLU A 409 -17.97 18.95 10.97
C GLU A 409 -17.01 17.85 11.47
N GLU A 410 -16.24 18.16 12.52
CA GLU A 410 -15.19 17.34 13.12
C GLU A 410 -15.63 15.88 13.32
N LYS A 411 -16.85 15.66 13.83
CA LYS A 411 -17.42 14.33 14.03
C LYS A 411 -17.38 13.49 12.75
N GLN A 412 -17.85 14.04 11.62
CA GLN A 412 -17.94 13.32 10.35
C GLN A 412 -16.55 12.98 9.79
N ILE A 413 -15.62 13.93 9.83
CA ILE A 413 -14.23 13.76 9.38
C ILE A 413 -13.56 12.65 10.18
N LEU A 414 -13.70 12.71 11.51
CA LEU A 414 -13.16 11.69 12.40
C LEU A 414 -13.89 10.34 12.31
N GLU A 415 -15.14 10.26 11.84
CA GLU A 415 -15.87 8.99 11.65
C GLU A 415 -15.59 8.32 10.29
N SER A 416 -15.27 9.11 9.27
CA SER A 416 -14.93 8.64 7.92
C SER A 416 -13.45 8.35 7.72
N PHE A 417 -12.59 8.73 8.68
CA PHE A 417 -11.13 8.62 8.58
C PHE A 417 -10.56 9.28 7.31
N ASN A 418 -11.04 10.48 7.01
CA ASN A 418 -10.45 11.32 5.96
C ASN A 418 -9.33 12.18 6.56
N PRO A 419 -8.04 11.89 6.27
CA PRO A 419 -6.91 12.68 6.77
C PRO A 419 -6.86 14.08 6.13
N GLY A 420 -5.99 14.94 6.67
CA GLY A 420 -5.70 16.27 6.12
C GLY A 420 -6.76 17.35 6.39
N TYR A 421 -8.00 17.00 6.77
CA TYR A 421 -9.02 18.00 7.12
C TYR A 421 -8.87 18.53 8.56
N VAL A 422 -8.35 17.72 9.48
CA VAL A 422 -8.14 18.02 10.91
C VAL A 422 -6.77 17.50 11.36
N ALA A 423 -6.29 17.88 12.54
CA ALA A 423 -4.96 17.48 12.98
C ALA A 423 -4.91 15.98 13.32
N GLN A 424 -3.80 15.31 13.02
CA GLN A 424 -3.71 13.85 13.13
C GLN A 424 -3.93 13.35 14.58
N ARG A 425 -3.55 14.16 15.57
CA ARG A 425 -3.80 13.95 17.01
C ARG A 425 -5.29 13.88 17.40
N GLU A 426 -6.20 14.41 16.59
CA GLU A 426 -7.64 14.33 16.89
C GLU A 426 -8.18 12.90 16.72
N PHE A 427 -7.59 12.13 15.79
CA PHE A 427 -7.86 10.70 15.66
C PHE A 427 -7.28 9.90 16.83
N LEU A 428 -6.11 10.27 17.36
CA LEU A 428 -5.56 9.66 18.59
C LEU A 428 -6.52 9.83 19.76
N ASN A 429 -6.95 11.06 20.06
CA ASN A 429 -7.88 11.36 21.16
C ASN A 429 -9.21 10.62 21.05
N LYS A 430 -9.73 10.42 19.82
CA LYS A 430 -10.99 9.71 19.60
C LYS A 430 -10.88 8.19 19.71
N TYR A 431 -9.79 7.61 19.22
CA TYR A 431 -9.66 6.16 19.06
C TYR A 431 -8.78 5.46 20.10
N ASN A 432 -7.93 6.21 20.82
CA ASN A 432 -7.06 5.74 21.90
C ASN A 432 -6.33 4.41 21.58
N PRO A 433 -5.52 4.37 20.50
CA PRO A 433 -4.99 3.14 19.96
C PRO A 433 -3.91 2.49 20.84
N GLU A 434 -3.80 1.16 20.80
CA GLU A 434 -2.73 0.44 21.52
C GLU A 434 -1.35 0.64 20.90
N ILE A 435 -1.31 0.79 19.57
CA ILE A 435 -0.09 0.93 18.78
C ILE A 435 -0.21 2.17 17.89
N ILE A 436 0.86 2.94 17.85
CA ILE A 436 0.98 4.19 17.09
C ILE A 436 2.31 4.14 16.33
N THR A 437 2.31 4.44 15.04
CA THR A 437 3.55 4.76 14.30
C THR A 437 3.50 6.20 13.82
N ILE A 438 4.64 6.90 13.83
CA ILE A 438 4.75 8.29 13.36
C ILE A 438 6.00 8.44 12.48
N SER A 439 5.83 8.89 11.24
CA SER A 439 6.91 9.39 10.36
C SER A 439 6.63 10.87 10.04
N THR A 440 7.49 11.80 10.45
CA THR A 440 7.32 13.23 10.15
C THR A 440 8.60 14.02 10.45
N VAL A 441 8.62 15.31 10.07
CA VAL A 441 9.71 16.30 10.06
C VAL A 441 10.41 16.50 8.72
N GLY A 442 10.33 15.58 7.76
CA GLY A 442 10.91 15.76 6.42
C GLY A 442 10.42 17.03 5.71
N ASN A 443 9.13 17.33 5.85
CA ASN A 443 8.51 18.54 5.30
C ASN A 443 8.81 19.82 6.13
N ASP A 444 9.15 19.69 7.42
CA ASP A 444 9.55 20.84 8.27
C ASP A 444 10.99 21.32 7.99
N ILE A 445 11.79 20.51 7.29
CA ILE A 445 13.13 20.87 6.80
C ILE A 445 13.16 21.07 5.26
N GLY A 446 12.00 21.21 4.62
CA GLY A 446 11.89 21.42 3.17
C GLY A 446 12.63 20.36 2.33
N PHE A 447 12.54 19.06 2.68
CA PHE A 447 13.32 18.01 2.00
C PHE A 447 13.03 17.94 0.49
N ALA A 448 11.77 18.10 0.08
CA ALA A 448 11.39 18.19 -1.33
C ALA A 448 12.05 19.38 -2.06
N ASP A 449 12.16 20.55 -1.43
CA ASP A 449 12.85 21.71 -2.02
C ASP A 449 14.37 21.54 -2.05
N LYS A 450 14.94 20.79 -1.11
CA LYS A 450 16.35 20.36 -1.15
C LYS A 450 16.62 19.44 -2.33
N ILE A 451 15.74 18.46 -2.59
CA ILE A 451 15.82 17.62 -3.78
C ILE A 451 15.73 18.47 -5.05
N LYS A 452 14.71 19.32 -5.21
CA LYS A 452 14.59 20.21 -6.39
C LYS A 452 15.82 21.12 -6.57
N ARG A 453 16.46 21.57 -5.48
CA ARG A 453 17.74 22.32 -5.55
C ARG A 453 18.90 21.50 -6.10
N CYS A 454 18.91 20.19 -5.89
CA CYS A 454 19.89 19.26 -6.47
C CYS A 454 19.50 18.77 -7.88
N LEU A 455 18.38 19.27 -8.46
CA LEU A 455 18.01 19.06 -9.86
C LEU A 455 18.36 20.28 -10.74
N MET A 456 19.16 21.21 -10.20
CA MET A 456 19.69 22.37 -10.93
C MET A 456 21.08 22.03 -11.53
N PRO A 457 21.58 22.75 -12.55
CA PRO A 457 22.83 22.39 -13.24
C PRO A 457 24.12 22.46 -12.41
N ASP A 458 24.07 22.88 -11.14
CA ASP A 458 25.21 23.02 -10.25
C ASP A 458 25.07 22.18 -8.96
N THR A 459 26.15 21.52 -8.54
CA THR A 459 26.18 20.64 -7.36
C THR A 459 25.65 21.34 -6.11
N CYS A 460 24.51 20.89 -5.61
CA CYS A 460 23.85 21.45 -4.44
C CYS A 460 24.68 21.29 -3.16
N TYR A 461 24.58 22.27 -2.26
CA TYR A 461 25.20 22.25 -0.92
C TYR A 461 26.71 21.91 -0.94
N GLY A 462 27.44 22.43 -1.92
CA GLY A 462 28.87 22.17 -2.15
C GLY A 462 29.84 22.89 -1.20
N SER A 463 29.39 23.84 -0.34
CA SER A 463 30.26 24.49 0.65
C SER A 463 29.96 24.10 2.10
N TYR A 464 30.94 24.30 2.99
CA TYR A 464 30.79 24.04 4.42
C TYR A 464 29.62 24.84 5.01
N GLU A 465 29.47 26.11 4.63
CA GLU A 465 28.44 26.98 5.18
C GLU A 465 27.02 26.59 4.73
N ASP A 466 26.82 26.13 3.49
CA ASP A 466 25.50 25.64 3.03
C ASP A 466 25.07 24.41 3.84
N ARG A 467 25.99 23.47 4.06
CA ARG A 467 25.73 22.26 4.85
C ARG A 467 25.54 22.56 6.34
N LEU A 468 26.20 23.59 6.88
CA LEU A 468 25.98 24.05 8.25
C LEU A 468 24.59 24.69 8.42
N GLU A 469 24.06 25.36 7.40
CA GLU A 469 22.68 25.88 7.41
C GLU A 469 21.66 24.74 7.50
N VAL A 470 21.84 23.67 6.71
CA VAL A 470 20.99 22.47 6.79
C VAL A 470 21.14 21.73 8.13
N VAL A 471 22.35 21.61 8.68
CA VAL A 471 22.57 21.06 10.03
C VAL A 471 21.82 21.86 11.09
N ARG A 472 21.85 23.19 11.02
CA ARG A 472 21.12 24.08 11.94
C ARG A 472 19.61 23.96 11.77
N GLU A 473 19.13 23.89 10.54
CA GLU A 473 17.71 23.69 10.23
C GLU A 473 17.17 22.38 10.82
N VAL A 474 17.88 21.26 10.64
CA VAL A 474 17.53 19.97 11.25
C VAL A 474 17.52 20.07 12.78
N ASN A 475 18.54 20.67 13.38
CA ASN A 475 18.61 20.85 14.84
C ASN A 475 17.50 21.75 15.39
N ASN A 476 17.05 22.76 14.65
CA ASN A 476 15.94 23.65 15.04
C ASN A 476 14.59 22.92 15.15
N GLN A 477 14.43 21.73 14.54
CA GLN A 477 13.21 20.94 14.67
C GLN A 477 13.16 20.10 15.94
N PHE A 478 14.28 19.94 16.66
CA PHE A 478 14.38 19.06 17.82
C PHE A 478 13.36 19.39 18.92
N ASP A 479 13.32 20.65 19.38
CA ASP A 479 12.37 21.06 20.43
C ASP A 479 10.91 21.03 19.94
N ARG A 480 10.68 21.15 18.61
CA ARG A 480 9.35 20.99 18.00
C ARG A 480 8.89 19.53 18.00
N LEU A 481 9.78 18.59 17.66
CA LEU A 481 9.54 17.15 17.75
C LEU A 481 9.31 16.72 19.20
N VAL A 482 10.18 17.13 20.13
CA VAL A 482 10.02 16.86 21.56
C VAL A 482 8.70 17.42 22.08
N GLY A 483 8.33 18.65 21.71
CA GLY A 483 7.04 19.24 22.08
C GLY A 483 5.84 18.44 21.56
N MET A 484 5.89 17.97 20.30
CA MET A 484 4.89 17.08 19.72
C MET A 484 4.82 15.73 20.45
N TYR A 485 5.97 15.10 20.70
CA TYR A 485 6.02 13.81 21.38
C TYR A 485 5.51 13.89 22.82
N SER A 486 5.82 14.96 23.55
CA SER A 486 5.26 15.21 24.89
C SER A 486 3.73 15.38 24.86
N ASN A 487 3.18 16.13 23.89
CA ASN A 487 1.72 16.25 23.71
C ASN A 487 1.06 14.87 23.49
N ILE A 488 1.67 14.02 22.66
CA ILE A 488 1.18 12.66 22.39
C ILE A 488 1.36 11.76 23.62
N GLN A 489 2.43 11.94 24.40
CA GLN A 489 2.71 11.18 25.62
C GLN A 489 1.74 11.49 26.76
N GLU A 490 1.31 12.75 26.89
CA GLU A 490 0.30 13.20 27.86
C GLU A 490 -1.09 12.61 27.56
N GLU A 491 -1.43 12.42 26.28
CA GLU A 491 -2.73 11.88 25.85
C GLU A 491 -2.75 10.35 25.78
N MET A 492 -1.65 9.73 25.34
CA MET A 492 -1.55 8.29 25.03
C MET A 492 -0.71 7.53 26.09
N GLU A 493 -0.90 7.84 27.37
CA GLU A 493 -0.14 7.20 28.46
C GLU A 493 -0.28 5.66 28.42
N GLY A 494 0.87 4.97 28.48
CA GLY A 494 0.93 3.51 28.45
C GLY A 494 0.75 2.86 27.07
N LYS A 495 0.51 3.65 26.00
CA LYS A 495 0.44 3.14 24.62
C LYS A 495 1.83 2.91 24.02
N LYS A 496 1.89 2.13 22.93
CA LYS A 496 3.13 1.86 22.20
C LYS A 496 3.32 2.83 21.05
N VAL A 497 4.20 3.80 21.21
CA VAL A 497 4.54 4.79 20.19
C VAL A 497 5.89 4.48 19.54
N TYR A 498 5.84 4.19 18.24
CA TYR A 498 6.99 3.87 17.41
C TYR A 498 7.29 5.04 16.46
N ILE A 499 8.45 5.66 16.61
CA ILE A 499 8.90 6.77 15.76
C ILE A 499 9.72 6.18 14.61
N ILE A 500 9.25 6.35 13.38
CA ILE A 500 9.87 5.80 12.18
C ILE A 500 10.84 6.84 11.61
N GLY A 501 12.09 6.43 11.35
CA GLY A 501 13.07 7.26 10.63
C GLY A 501 12.82 7.30 9.11
N TYR A 502 13.80 7.82 8.37
CA TYR A 502 13.80 7.83 6.90
C TYR A 502 14.91 6.90 6.35
N PRO A 503 14.70 6.26 5.18
CA PRO A 503 15.66 5.36 4.56
C PRO A 503 16.67 6.11 3.66
N GLU A 504 17.86 5.54 3.47
CA GLU A 504 18.74 5.90 2.36
C GLU A 504 18.05 5.51 1.04
N VAL A 505 17.80 6.49 0.16
CA VAL A 505 17.05 6.28 -1.10
C VAL A 505 17.92 5.90 -2.30
N ALA A 506 19.21 6.27 -2.29
CA ALA A 506 20.14 6.13 -3.41
C ALA A 506 21.51 5.62 -2.93
N MET A 507 22.25 4.89 -3.78
CA MET A 507 23.58 4.35 -3.43
C MET A 507 24.74 5.27 -3.85
N ASP A 508 25.58 5.65 -2.89
CA ASP A 508 26.84 6.38 -3.12
C ASP A 508 27.76 5.60 -4.09
N GLY A 509 28.18 6.25 -5.17
CA GLY A 509 28.96 5.65 -6.26
C GLY A 509 28.21 4.66 -7.17
N GLY A 510 26.88 4.55 -7.05
CA GLY A 510 26.04 3.71 -7.91
C GLY A 510 25.80 4.28 -9.32
N SER A 511 25.11 3.51 -10.16
CA SER A 511 24.76 3.89 -11.54
C SER A 511 23.28 4.28 -11.66
N CYS A 512 22.99 5.57 -11.48
CA CYS A 512 21.64 6.09 -11.19
C CYS A 512 20.66 6.23 -12.38
N GLY A 513 20.81 5.46 -13.47
CA GLY A 513 20.00 5.63 -14.68
C GLY A 513 20.05 7.05 -15.27
N GLY A 514 19.04 7.43 -16.05
CA GLY A 514 18.80 8.82 -16.43
C GLY A 514 17.95 9.59 -15.40
N ASN A 515 16.91 8.94 -14.89
CA ASN A 515 15.80 9.56 -14.17
C ASN A 515 16.13 10.10 -12.78
N VAL A 516 17.25 9.72 -12.15
CA VAL A 516 17.59 10.24 -10.81
C VAL A 516 18.16 11.66 -10.89
N ARG A 517 18.83 12.03 -12.00
CA ARG A 517 19.50 13.32 -12.31
C ARG A 517 20.48 13.91 -11.24
N LEU A 518 20.58 13.35 -10.03
CA LEU A 518 21.55 13.73 -8.98
C LEU A 518 22.96 13.26 -9.29
N ASN A 519 23.97 14.09 -9.02
CA ASN A 519 25.38 13.69 -9.15
C ASN A 519 25.93 13.00 -7.88
N ALA A 520 27.11 12.39 -7.97
CA ALA A 520 27.69 11.58 -6.91
C ALA A 520 27.91 12.34 -5.57
N GLU A 521 28.23 13.64 -5.60
CA GLU A 521 28.37 14.42 -4.36
C GLU A 521 27.01 14.73 -3.70
N GLU A 522 25.92 14.72 -4.49
CA GLU A 522 24.55 14.99 -4.07
C GLU A 522 23.85 13.74 -3.55
N VAL A 523 24.06 12.58 -4.19
CA VAL A 523 23.70 11.26 -3.66
C VAL A 523 24.41 10.98 -2.33
N LYS A 524 25.66 11.41 -2.21
CA LYS A 524 26.40 11.36 -0.95
C LYS A 524 25.86 12.35 0.08
N PHE A 525 25.51 13.57 -0.31
CA PHE A 525 24.89 14.57 0.56
C PHE A 525 23.53 14.11 1.09
N SER A 526 22.66 13.55 0.26
CA SER A 526 21.32 13.10 0.66
C SER A 526 21.39 11.98 1.69
N ASN A 527 22.27 10.98 1.49
CA ASN A 527 22.53 9.94 2.48
C ASN A 527 23.10 10.49 3.80
N GLN A 528 24.02 11.45 3.74
CA GLN A 528 24.55 12.14 4.94
C GLN A 528 23.48 12.95 5.67
N LEU A 529 22.56 13.57 4.94
CA LEU A 529 21.41 14.29 5.48
C LEU A 529 20.42 13.34 6.15
N VAL A 530 20.06 12.21 5.53
CA VAL A 530 19.19 11.18 6.10
C VAL A 530 19.75 10.64 7.42
N ARG A 531 21.05 10.28 7.47
CA ARG A 531 21.72 9.84 8.71
C ARG A 531 21.67 10.91 9.81
N TYR A 532 21.91 12.17 9.46
CA TYR A 532 21.87 13.28 10.42
C TYR A 532 20.44 13.54 10.94
N LEU A 533 19.45 13.49 10.05
CA LEU A 533 18.04 13.62 10.35
C LEU A 533 17.55 12.50 11.28
N ASN A 534 17.85 11.25 10.93
CA ASN A 534 17.59 10.07 11.75
C ASN A 534 18.22 10.18 13.15
N THR A 535 19.44 10.73 13.25
CA THR A 535 20.10 10.97 14.54
C THR A 535 19.35 12.01 15.39
N MET A 536 18.82 13.07 14.77
CA MET A 536 18.02 14.11 15.45
C MET A 536 16.64 13.57 15.89
N ILE A 537 15.93 12.87 14.99
CA ILE A 537 14.64 12.20 15.28
C ILE A 537 14.82 11.19 16.44
N LYS A 538 15.87 10.36 16.37
CA LYS A 538 16.19 9.41 17.44
C LYS A 538 16.46 10.13 18.76
N ALA A 539 17.20 11.23 18.77
CA ALA A 539 17.46 11.99 19.99
C ALA A 539 16.17 12.55 20.60
N ALA A 540 15.21 12.99 19.79
CA ALA A 540 13.92 13.48 20.26
C ALA A 540 13.05 12.32 20.81
N ALA A 541 12.99 11.18 20.11
CA ALA A 541 12.28 9.99 20.57
C ALA A 541 12.87 9.41 21.87
N ASP A 542 14.20 9.31 21.97
CA ASP A 542 14.93 8.93 23.20
C ASP A 542 14.59 9.88 24.37
N LYS A 543 14.41 11.18 24.10
CA LYS A 543 14.08 12.19 25.14
C LYS A 543 12.69 12.00 25.72
N SER A 544 11.70 11.68 24.89
CA SER A 544 10.32 11.41 25.31
C SER A 544 10.08 9.95 25.73
N GLY A 545 11.00 9.03 25.49
CA GLY A 545 10.82 7.60 25.80
C GLY A 545 9.94 6.85 24.80
N PHE A 546 9.87 7.33 23.55
CA PHE A 546 9.24 6.60 22.45
C PHE A 546 10.26 5.72 21.74
N PHE A 547 9.81 4.61 21.15
CA PHE A 547 10.71 3.66 20.51
C PHE A 547 11.08 4.15 19.10
N TYR A 548 12.31 4.61 18.92
CA TYR A 548 12.85 4.91 17.59
C TYR A 548 13.09 3.62 16.79
N VAL A 549 12.51 3.55 15.60
CA VAL A 549 12.61 2.45 14.65
C VAL A 549 13.61 2.84 13.56
N ASP A 550 14.80 2.23 13.63
CA ASP A 550 15.85 2.40 12.64
C ASP A 550 15.49 1.69 11.32
N VAL A 551 15.11 2.49 10.33
CA VAL A 551 14.75 2.08 8.96
C VAL A 551 15.72 2.61 7.91
N GLU A 552 16.86 3.19 8.32
CA GLU A 552 17.87 3.80 7.45
C GLU A 552 18.28 2.88 6.29
N LYS A 553 18.27 1.57 6.54
CA LYS A 553 18.77 0.53 5.63
C LYS A 553 17.66 -0.36 5.06
N ALA A 554 16.41 0.09 5.13
CA ALA A 554 15.25 -0.67 4.62
C ALA A 554 15.40 -1.04 3.14
N PHE A 555 16.01 -0.17 2.32
CA PHE A 555 16.11 -0.35 0.87
C PHE A 555 17.46 -0.91 0.40
N TYR A 556 18.35 -1.38 1.29
CA TYR A 556 19.66 -1.90 0.87
C TYR A 556 19.49 -3.11 -0.08
N GLY A 557 20.19 -3.10 -1.21
CA GLY A 557 20.01 -4.00 -2.35
C GLY A 557 18.92 -3.59 -3.35
N HIS A 558 18.22 -2.48 -3.07
CA HIS A 558 17.02 -2.01 -3.77
C HIS A 558 16.93 -0.46 -3.87
N ARG A 559 17.99 0.27 -3.54
CA ARG A 559 18.03 1.74 -3.71
C ARG A 559 18.13 2.12 -5.18
N LEU A 560 17.76 3.36 -5.47
CA LEU A 560 18.20 4.04 -6.68
C LEU A 560 19.71 3.89 -6.84
N CYS A 561 20.19 3.71 -8.06
CA CYS A 561 21.61 3.48 -8.38
C CYS A 561 22.22 2.14 -7.89
N GLU A 562 21.50 1.30 -7.13
CA GLU A 562 21.98 0.01 -6.59
C GLU A 562 21.47 -1.20 -7.38
N THR A 563 20.31 -1.05 -8.01
CA THR A 563 19.69 -2.01 -8.92
C THR A 563 18.98 -1.24 -10.04
N ILE A 564 18.19 -1.91 -10.88
CA ILE A 564 17.39 -1.26 -11.94
C ILE A 564 15.95 -1.78 -11.93
N GLY A 565 15.02 -0.86 -12.18
CA GLY A 565 13.65 -1.15 -12.61
C GLY A 565 12.77 -1.84 -11.59
N PRO A 566 12.13 -2.99 -11.91
CA PRO A 566 11.17 -3.65 -11.01
C PRO A 566 11.82 -4.17 -9.71
N ASN A 567 13.14 -4.06 -9.58
CA ASN A 567 13.89 -4.35 -8.35
C ASN A 567 14.11 -3.13 -7.46
N GLU A 568 13.85 -1.90 -7.91
CA GLU A 568 14.00 -0.69 -7.09
C GLU A 568 12.85 -0.55 -6.07
N ALA A 569 13.16 0.03 -4.92
CA ALA A 569 12.22 0.27 -3.81
C ALA A 569 11.71 1.71 -3.74
N VAL A 570 12.22 2.59 -4.61
CA VAL A 570 11.98 4.04 -4.63
C VAL A 570 11.78 4.45 -6.08
N ASN A 571 10.86 5.37 -6.35
CA ASN A 571 10.67 5.92 -7.70
C ASN A 571 11.81 6.90 -8.05
N GLY A 572 12.17 6.99 -9.33
CA GLY A 572 13.05 8.04 -9.86
C GLY A 572 12.37 9.43 -9.84
N ILE A 573 12.81 10.33 -10.72
CA ILE A 573 11.96 11.47 -11.12
C ILE A 573 10.85 10.91 -12.01
N THR A 574 9.61 11.29 -11.71
CA THR A 574 8.43 10.92 -12.50
C THR A 574 7.51 12.12 -12.64
N GLY A 575 6.69 12.15 -13.70
CA GLY A 575 5.54 13.06 -13.77
C GLY A 575 4.44 12.75 -12.75
N GLY A 576 4.39 11.51 -12.24
CA GLY A 576 3.41 11.06 -11.23
C GLY A 576 1.98 10.94 -11.75
N ASN A 577 1.00 10.73 -10.84
CA ASN A 577 -0.42 10.70 -11.21
C ASN A 577 -1.11 12.09 -11.13
N ASP A 578 -0.38 13.09 -10.64
CA ASP A 578 -0.85 14.45 -10.36
C ASP A 578 -0.90 15.39 -11.58
N ILE A 579 -0.50 14.90 -12.77
CA ILE A 579 -0.41 15.70 -14.00
C ILE A 579 -1.80 16.19 -14.44
N VAL A 580 -2.14 17.42 -14.08
CA VAL A 580 -3.31 18.14 -14.61
C VAL A 580 -2.80 19.26 -15.50
N ASN A 581 -3.20 19.22 -16.78
CA ASN A 581 -2.77 20.16 -17.83
C ASN A 581 -2.61 21.62 -17.35
N ILE A 582 -1.43 22.18 -17.58
CA ILE A 582 -1.15 23.63 -17.56
C ILE A 582 -2.16 24.32 -18.50
N PRO A 583 -2.75 25.48 -18.09
CA PRO A 583 -1.96 26.68 -17.80
C PRO A 583 -2.31 27.41 -16.46
N PHE A 584 -1.27 27.81 -15.72
CA PHE A 584 -1.26 28.79 -14.60
C PHE A 584 -1.95 28.48 -13.25
N THR A 585 -2.26 27.24 -12.87
CA THR A 585 -2.92 26.92 -11.57
C THR A 585 -1.97 26.49 -10.44
N ASP A 586 -2.48 26.46 -9.19
CA ASP A 586 -1.67 26.48 -7.95
C ASP A 586 -1.38 25.10 -7.34
N PHE A 587 -0.75 24.23 -8.14
CA PHE A 587 -0.16 22.95 -7.74
C PHE A 587 1.01 22.62 -8.68
N GLY A 588 2.13 22.14 -8.12
CA GLY A 588 3.04 21.22 -8.80
C GLY A 588 3.84 21.80 -9.97
N GLY A 589 5.16 21.93 -9.79
CA GLY A 589 6.07 21.88 -10.94
C GLY A 589 6.01 20.50 -11.62
N PRO A 590 6.64 20.30 -12.77
CA PRO A 590 6.42 19.14 -13.64
C PRO A 590 7.04 17.80 -13.14
N ILE A 591 7.35 17.71 -11.85
CA ILE A 591 7.79 16.50 -11.16
C ILE A 591 6.70 16.13 -10.16
N GLY A 592 6.11 14.95 -10.35
CA GLY A 592 5.03 14.41 -9.53
C GLY A 592 5.47 14.09 -8.11
N ASN A 593 4.51 14.14 -7.18
CA ASN A 593 4.77 13.97 -5.75
C ASN A 593 5.35 12.57 -5.43
N GLU A 594 5.09 11.57 -6.26
CA GLU A 594 5.66 10.22 -6.17
C GLU A 594 7.18 10.13 -6.30
N SER A 595 7.85 11.16 -6.81
CA SER A 595 9.30 11.15 -7.08
C SER A 595 10.12 11.04 -5.80
N PHE A 596 11.17 10.21 -5.81
CA PHE A 596 12.00 9.86 -4.65
C PHE A 596 11.25 9.26 -3.44
N HIS A 597 9.96 8.92 -3.57
CA HIS A 597 9.18 8.25 -2.54
C HIS A 597 9.21 6.71 -2.72
N PRO A 598 8.91 5.94 -1.66
CA PRO A 598 8.92 4.48 -1.73
C PRO A 598 7.78 3.95 -2.60
N ASN A 599 8.09 3.00 -3.46
CA ASN A 599 7.06 2.30 -4.24
C ASN A 599 6.44 1.13 -3.44
N ASP A 600 5.62 0.29 -4.08
CA ASP A 600 5.03 -0.90 -3.46
C ASP A 600 6.09 -1.84 -2.83
N MET A 601 7.28 -1.97 -3.45
CA MET A 601 8.38 -2.70 -2.83
C MET A 601 8.96 -1.94 -1.64
N GLY A 602 9.17 -0.62 -1.75
CA GLY A 602 9.62 0.22 -0.65
C GLY A 602 8.76 0.07 0.60
N HIS A 603 7.43 0.07 0.46
CA HIS A 603 6.56 -0.15 1.61
C HIS A 603 6.54 -1.60 2.11
N ARG A 604 6.74 -2.60 1.26
CA ARG A 604 6.99 -3.99 1.69
C ARG A 604 8.30 -4.10 2.50
N ARG A 605 9.37 -3.41 2.09
CA ARG A 605 10.65 -3.33 2.81
C ARG A 605 10.53 -2.56 4.13
N PHE A 606 9.78 -1.46 4.16
CA PHE A 606 9.43 -0.79 5.43
C PHE A 606 8.68 -1.72 6.37
N LYS A 607 7.65 -2.44 5.90
CA LYS A 607 6.90 -3.42 6.71
C LYS A 607 7.85 -4.43 7.34
N GLU A 608 8.73 -5.05 6.54
CA GLU A 608 9.72 -6.03 6.99
C GLU A 608 10.67 -5.45 8.05
N MET A 609 11.27 -4.28 7.78
CA MET A 609 12.22 -3.63 8.70
C MET A 609 11.56 -3.19 10.01
N ILE A 610 10.37 -2.56 9.95
CA ILE A 610 9.66 -2.10 11.16
C ILE A 610 9.24 -3.30 12.03
N LEU A 611 8.81 -4.41 11.43
CA LEU A 611 8.44 -5.62 12.17
C LEU A 611 9.64 -6.31 12.83
N ASP A 612 10.81 -6.37 12.16
CA ASP A 612 12.06 -6.84 12.76
C ASP A 612 12.45 -5.97 13.98
N LYS A 613 12.67 -4.67 13.76
CA LYS A 613 13.16 -3.74 14.79
C LYS A 613 12.26 -3.64 16.02
N THR A 614 10.95 -3.80 15.85
CA THR A 614 9.97 -3.72 16.93
C THR A 614 9.58 -5.09 17.51
N ASN A 615 10.15 -6.19 16.97
CA ASN A 615 9.74 -7.57 17.23
C ASN A 615 8.21 -7.72 17.15
N ASN A 616 7.62 -7.43 15.99
CA ASN A 616 6.17 -7.43 15.76
C ASN A 616 5.39 -6.54 16.76
N PHE A 617 5.88 -5.32 16.98
CA PHE A 617 5.39 -4.38 18.01
C PHE A 617 5.31 -4.97 19.43
N THR A 618 6.11 -5.98 19.78
CA THR A 618 6.19 -6.50 21.16
C THR A 618 7.31 -5.85 21.99
N ALA A 619 8.25 -5.16 21.35
CA ALA A 619 9.34 -4.46 22.03
C ALA A 619 8.81 -3.42 23.05
N PRO A 620 9.40 -3.34 24.26
CA PRO A 620 8.99 -2.39 25.28
C PRO A 620 9.37 -0.96 24.90
N MET A 621 8.57 0.02 25.34
CA MET A 621 8.93 1.44 25.21
C MET A 621 10.19 1.75 26.05
N PRO A 622 11.14 2.54 25.53
CA PRO A 622 12.36 2.90 26.26
C PRO A 622 12.08 3.88 27.40
N VAL A 623 12.96 3.92 28.40
CA VAL A 623 12.91 4.94 29.46
C VAL A 623 13.34 6.29 28.86
N PRO A 624 12.60 7.39 29.10
CA PRO A 624 12.98 8.75 28.67
C PRO A 624 14.40 9.15 29.11
N LYS A 625 15.11 9.87 28.25
CA LYS A 625 16.47 10.41 28.49
C LYS A 625 16.45 11.94 28.48
N PRO A 626 16.23 12.62 29.62
CA PRO A 626 16.08 14.08 29.65
C PRO A 626 17.28 14.86 29.11
N ASP A 627 18.47 14.27 29.15
CA ASP A 627 19.74 14.81 28.64
C ASP A 627 19.98 14.58 27.14
N ALA A 628 19.13 13.81 26.45
CA ALA A 628 19.21 13.63 25.00
C ALA A 628 19.05 14.97 24.28
N ALA A 629 19.87 15.17 23.24
CA ALA A 629 19.98 16.39 22.44
C ALA A 629 20.57 16.03 21.04
N PRO A 630 20.43 16.90 20.03
CA PRO A 630 21.06 16.69 18.72
C PRO A 630 22.59 16.69 18.79
N PRO A 631 23.28 16.17 17.76
CA PRO A 631 24.73 16.25 17.67
C PRO A 631 25.21 17.71 17.63
N LYS A 632 26.16 18.06 18.51
CA LYS A 632 26.75 19.40 18.54
C LYS A 632 27.42 19.73 17.20
N GLU A 633 27.25 20.97 16.74
CA GLU A 633 27.96 21.52 15.58
C GLU A 633 29.48 21.30 15.74
N SER A 634 30.09 20.65 14.75
CA SER A 634 31.52 20.36 14.75
C SER A 634 32.02 20.01 13.35
N ASP A 635 33.21 20.47 13.01
CA ASP A 635 33.94 20.15 11.77
C ASP A 635 34.16 18.62 11.55
N THR A 636 33.92 17.79 12.58
CA THR A 636 34.01 16.32 12.49
C THR A 636 32.68 15.63 12.15
N LEU A 637 31.55 16.33 12.08
CA LEU A 637 30.26 15.76 11.65
C LEU A 637 30.37 15.28 10.20
N GLU A 638 29.84 14.08 9.89
CA GLU A 638 30.05 13.43 8.58
C GLU A 638 29.65 14.33 7.40
N ILE A 639 28.51 15.01 7.53
CA ILE A 639 27.95 15.94 6.54
C ILE A 639 28.81 17.20 6.32
N LEU A 640 29.57 17.66 7.32
CA LEU A 640 30.42 18.86 7.25
C LEU A 640 31.90 18.54 6.94
N LYS A 641 32.32 17.31 7.20
CA LYS A 641 33.72 16.88 7.19
C LYS A 641 34.30 16.89 5.77
N GLY A 642 35.37 17.67 5.58
CA GLY A 642 36.13 17.75 4.33
C GLY A 642 35.82 18.97 3.47
N PHE A 643 34.81 19.77 3.83
CA PHE A 643 34.44 20.98 3.11
C PHE A 643 35.24 22.20 3.56
N ASN A 644 35.67 23.01 2.61
CA ASN A 644 36.37 24.26 2.89
C ASN A 644 35.39 25.33 3.40
N LYS A 645 35.82 26.09 4.41
CA LYS A 645 35.09 27.24 4.96
C LYS A 645 35.32 28.46 4.08
N SER A 646 34.27 28.94 3.43
CA SER A 646 34.27 30.21 2.70
C SER A 646 34.35 31.42 3.65
N ASN A 647 33.94 31.23 4.92
CA ASN A 647 33.70 32.29 5.90
C ASN A 647 32.58 33.26 5.47
N ARG A 648 31.68 32.85 4.56
CA ARG A 648 30.43 33.58 4.32
C ARG A 648 29.59 33.62 5.60
N SER A 649 28.83 34.70 5.80
CA SER A 649 27.88 34.75 6.92
C SER A 649 26.84 33.64 6.76
N VAL A 650 26.72 32.80 7.78
CA VAL A 650 25.66 31.80 7.92
C VAL A 650 24.34 32.49 8.21
N ARG A 651 23.30 32.17 7.43
CA ARG A 651 21.94 32.70 7.54
C ARG A 651 21.02 31.69 8.21
N ARG A 652 19.88 32.16 8.72
CA ARG A 652 18.76 31.29 9.11
C ARG A 652 17.87 31.07 7.90
N VAL A 653 17.91 29.86 7.33
CA VAL A 653 17.01 29.45 6.24
C VAL A 653 15.60 29.22 6.79
N LEU A 654 14.58 29.62 6.02
CA LEU A 654 13.16 29.33 6.23
C LEU A 654 12.50 29.00 4.89
N TYR A 655 11.93 27.81 4.74
CA TYR A 655 11.09 27.47 3.57
C TYR A 655 9.67 27.96 3.80
N VAL A 656 9.09 28.61 2.79
CA VAL A 656 7.72 29.14 2.84
C VAL A 656 6.97 28.77 1.56
N ASP A 657 6.23 27.67 1.62
CA ASP A 657 5.46 27.10 0.52
C ASP A 657 4.52 28.15 -0.11
N ASP A 658 3.81 28.91 0.73
CA ASP A 658 2.86 29.98 0.36
C ASP A 658 3.53 31.28 -0.15
N LEU A 659 4.86 31.32 -0.33
CA LEU A 659 5.58 32.55 -0.72
C LEU A 659 5.08 33.12 -2.05
N GLY A 660 4.67 32.29 -3.00
CA GLY A 660 4.21 32.67 -4.34
C GLY A 660 3.83 31.43 -5.17
N LYS A 661 3.61 31.59 -6.49
CA LYS A 661 3.31 30.46 -7.39
C LYS A 661 4.51 29.52 -7.55
N ASP A 662 4.24 28.23 -7.76
CA ASP A 662 5.27 27.20 -8.01
C ASP A 662 5.95 27.32 -9.37
N ALA A 663 5.28 27.94 -10.36
CA ALA A 663 5.81 28.13 -11.72
C ALA A 663 5.53 29.54 -12.27
N VAL A 664 6.34 29.98 -13.23
CA VAL A 664 6.22 31.26 -13.93
C VAL A 664 6.90 31.23 -15.30
N LEU A 665 6.37 31.97 -16.28
CA LEU A 665 7.02 32.13 -17.58
C LEU A 665 8.16 33.16 -17.53
N GLN A 666 9.15 33.01 -18.40
CA GLN A 666 10.10 34.10 -18.71
C GLN A 666 9.36 35.40 -19.10
N ASN A 667 9.98 36.54 -18.81
CA ASN A 667 9.44 37.91 -18.98
C ASN A 667 8.13 38.23 -18.22
N SER A 668 7.56 37.28 -17.47
CA SER A 668 6.35 37.50 -16.67
C SER A 668 6.66 38.00 -15.27
N ILE A 669 5.65 38.57 -14.60
CA ILE A 669 5.76 39.03 -13.20
C ILE A 669 5.40 37.89 -12.26
N TRP A 670 6.37 37.40 -11.49
CA TRP A 670 6.11 36.57 -10.33
C TRP A 670 5.72 37.47 -9.14
N GLN A 671 4.74 37.01 -8.35
CA GLN A 671 4.24 37.73 -7.18
C GLN A 671 4.61 36.95 -5.92
N GLY A 672 5.23 37.63 -4.96
CA GLY A 672 5.63 37.10 -3.67
C GLY A 672 4.91 37.79 -2.52
N SER A 673 4.45 37.02 -1.52
CA SER A 673 3.79 37.50 -0.31
C SER A 673 4.32 36.78 0.92
N ILE A 674 4.68 37.54 1.96
CA ILE A 674 5.27 37.02 3.21
C ILE A 674 4.54 37.63 4.40
N GLU A 675 3.87 36.78 5.19
CA GLU A 675 3.30 37.21 6.47
C GLU A 675 4.36 37.33 7.57
N ARG A 676 4.14 38.24 8.53
CA ARG A 676 5.11 38.46 9.63
C ARG A 676 5.26 37.21 10.52
N LEU A 677 4.19 36.43 10.68
CA LEU A 677 4.17 35.27 11.59
C LEU A 677 4.96 34.07 11.06
N SER A 678 5.01 33.85 9.74
CA SER A 678 5.82 32.78 9.13
C SER A 678 7.29 33.15 8.98
N SER A 679 7.59 34.45 8.79
CA SER A 679 8.94 34.92 8.45
C SER A 679 9.78 35.46 9.62
N GLY A 680 9.15 36.05 10.63
CA GLY A 680 9.86 36.78 11.69
C GLY A 680 10.62 38.03 11.23
N LEU A 681 10.42 38.48 9.98
CA LEU A 681 11.06 39.67 9.42
C LEU A 681 10.74 40.93 10.25
N LYS A 682 11.75 41.81 10.35
CA LYS A 682 11.64 43.08 11.04
C LYS A 682 10.76 44.07 10.24
N PRO A 683 9.74 44.72 10.83
CA PRO A 683 8.96 45.76 10.15
C PRO A 683 9.82 46.96 9.73
N LEU A 684 9.46 47.60 8.61
CA LEU A 684 10.18 48.75 8.02
C LEU A 684 11.69 48.48 7.74
N SER A 685 12.06 47.23 7.49
CA SER A 685 13.41 46.84 7.07
C SER A 685 13.49 46.62 5.56
N LEU A 686 14.65 46.94 4.97
CA LEU A 686 14.98 46.59 3.59
C LEU A 686 15.22 45.08 3.47
N THR A 687 14.67 44.48 2.43
CA THR A 687 14.89 43.08 2.03
C THR A 687 15.34 43.01 0.58
N GLU A 688 16.19 42.04 0.24
CA GLU A 688 16.64 41.81 -1.14
C GLU A 688 16.02 40.54 -1.69
N VAL A 689 15.47 40.60 -2.91
CA VAL A 689 14.93 39.43 -3.62
C VAL A 689 15.89 39.04 -4.73
N TRP A 690 16.32 37.78 -4.70
CA TRP A 690 17.26 37.17 -5.62
C TRP A 690 16.67 35.87 -6.18
N LEU A 691 17.10 35.49 -7.37
CA LEU A 691 16.83 34.20 -8.00
C LEU A 691 18.15 33.46 -8.17
N HIS A 692 18.22 32.22 -7.72
CA HIS A 692 19.43 31.41 -7.71
C HIS A 692 19.27 30.17 -8.59
N SER A 693 19.89 30.28 -9.76
CA SER A 693 20.60 29.21 -10.48
C SER A 693 21.98 29.80 -10.79
N GLU A 694 22.03 30.79 -11.68
CA GLU A 694 23.00 31.89 -11.62
C GLU A 694 22.44 33.03 -10.71
N PRO A 695 23.18 33.50 -9.67
CA PRO A 695 22.69 34.50 -8.72
C PRO A 695 22.26 35.84 -9.35
N THR A 696 20.96 35.96 -9.61
CA THR A 696 20.33 37.09 -10.33
C THR A 696 19.51 37.93 -9.37
N LYS A 697 19.89 39.20 -9.17
CA LYS A 697 19.15 40.10 -8.28
C LYS A 697 17.89 40.65 -8.95
N LEU A 698 16.72 40.25 -8.44
CA LEU A 698 15.42 40.67 -8.98
C LEU A 698 14.95 42.03 -8.41
N GLY A 699 15.30 42.38 -7.17
CA GLY A 699 14.95 43.68 -6.62
C GLY A 699 15.28 43.90 -5.15
N ASN A 700 14.96 45.09 -4.67
CA ASN A 700 14.99 45.48 -3.26
C ASN A 700 13.58 45.93 -2.86
N PHE A 701 13.06 45.42 -1.75
CA PHE A 701 11.71 45.72 -1.23
C PHE A 701 11.80 46.11 0.25
N THR A 702 10.71 46.62 0.83
CA THR A 702 10.70 47.04 2.24
C THR A 702 9.45 46.52 2.93
N THR A 703 9.65 45.86 4.08
CA THR A 703 8.56 45.31 4.88
C THR A 703 7.64 46.41 5.40
N ALA A 704 6.33 46.15 5.38
CA ALA A 704 5.31 47.06 5.87
C ALA A 704 5.37 47.23 7.41
N THR A 705 4.57 48.16 7.93
CA THR A 705 4.49 48.46 9.38
C THR A 705 3.99 47.28 10.22
N ASN A 706 3.18 46.39 9.64
CA ASN A 706 2.74 45.13 10.25
C ASN A 706 3.76 43.98 10.09
N GLY A 707 4.91 44.22 9.44
CA GLY A 707 5.94 43.24 9.13
C GLY A 707 5.65 42.32 7.94
N LYS A 708 4.55 42.53 7.21
CA LYS A 708 4.28 41.82 5.96
C LYS A 708 5.22 42.33 4.84
N LEU A 709 5.58 41.47 3.89
CA LEU A 709 6.20 41.87 2.61
C LEU A 709 5.30 41.42 1.46
N ASP A 710 4.94 42.33 0.57
CA ASP A 710 4.31 42.03 -0.72
C ASP A 710 5.22 42.58 -1.82
N PHE A 711 5.53 41.79 -2.84
CA PHE A 711 6.43 42.19 -3.92
C PHE A 711 6.09 41.52 -5.26
N GLY A 712 6.30 42.25 -6.36
CA GLY A 712 6.23 41.73 -7.72
C GLY A 712 7.58 41.89 -8.41
N VAL A 713 8.06 40.83 -9.07
CA VAL A 713 9.36 40.80 -9.77
C VAL A 713 9.19 40.22 -11.17
N THR A 714 9.68 40.91 -12.20
CA THR A 714 9.76 40.36 -13.55
C THR A 714 10.92 39.37 -13.63
N ILE A 715 10.67 38.15 -14.11
CA ILE A 715 11.72 37.16 -14.37
C ILE A 715 12.35 37.49 -15.74
N PRO A 716 13.64 37.86 -15.84
CA PRO A 716 14.26 38.19 -17.14
C PRO A 716 14.40 36.95 -18.03
N SER A 717 14.26 37.09 -19.36
CA SER A 717 14.57 35.99 -20.30
C SER A 717 16.06 35.62 -20.42
N SER A 718 16.94 36.23 -19.61
CA SER A 718 18.32 35.77 -19.42
C SER A 718 18.44 34.70 -18.33
N VAL A 719 17.37 34.46 -17.56
CA VAL A 719 17.28 33.36 -16.60
C VAL A 719 17.02 32.07 -17.37
N PRO A 720 17.84 31.01 -17.20
CA PRO A 720 17.61 29.71 -17.84
C PRO A 720 16.22 29.14 -17.56
N VAL A 721 15.75 28.25 -18.43
CA VAL A 721 14.54 27.46 -18.17
C VAL A 721 14.86 26.37 -17.13
N GLY A 722 13.85 25.89 -16.39
CA GLY A 722 14.01 24.86 -15.36
C GLY A 722 13.80 25.37 -13.93
N TYR A 723 14.39 24.68 -12.94
CA TYR A 723 14.23 25.03 -11.52
C TYR A 723 15.17 26.15 -11.05
N HIS A 724 14.65 27.04 -10.19
CA HIS A 724 15.40 28.12 -9.53
C HIS A 724 14.95 28.29 -8.08
N THR A 725 15.85 28.72 -7.19
CA THR A 725 15.45 29.12 -5.83
C THR A 725 15.23 30.63 -5.76
N VAL A 726 14.03 31.07 -5.38
CA VAL A 726 13.80 32.46 -4.93
C VAL A 726 14.33 32.59 -3.51
N HIS A 727 15.25 33.53 -3.29
CA HIS A 727 15.76 33.92 -1.99
C HIS A 727 15.28 35.32 -1.61
N VAL A 728 14.71 35.48 -0.42
CA VAL A 728 14.38 36.78 0.17
C VAL A 728 15.25 37.01 1.40
N TYR A 729 16.31 37.78 1.22
CA TYR A 729 17.26 38.11 2.29
C TYR A 729 16.75 39.28 3.13
N GLY A 730 16.84 39.14 4.46
CA GLY A 730 16.41 40.15 5.40
C GLY A 730 17.01 39.98 6.80
N THR A 731 16.45 40.71 7.77
CA THR A 731 16.83 40.56 9.19
C THR A 731 15.59 40.36 10.05
N ASN A 732 15.71 39.54 11.09
CA ASN A 732 14.62 39.33 12.05
C ASN A 732 14.64 40.39 13.17
N MET A 733 13.66 40.31 14.07
CA MET A 733 13.54 41.22 15.22
C MET A 733 14.73 41.16 16.20
N ALA A 734 15.52 40.07 16.22
CA ALA A 734 16.74 39.94 17.02
C ALA A 734 18.00 40.46 16.30
N GLY A 735 17.90 40.81 15.01
CA GLY A 735 19.01 41.25 14.17
C GLY A 735 19.76 40.13 13.45
N GLU A 736 19.27 38.88 13.50
CA GLU A 736 19.84 37.76 12.77
C GLU A 736 19.48 37.84 11.27
N SER A 737 20.42 37.46 10.40
CA SER A 737 20.19 37.38 8.96
C SER A 737 19.30 36.19 8.60
N ILE A 738 18.17 36.46 7.94
CA ILE A 738 17.26 35.43 7.42
C ILE A 738 17.50 35.24 5.92
N ASP A 739 17.29 34.01 5.46
CA ASP A 739 17.08 33.64 4.07
C ASP A 739 15.74 32.93 3.95
N ILE A 740 14.76 33.54 3.29
CA ILE A 740 13.45 32.91 3.05
C ILE A 740 13.48 32.34 1.64
N GLN A 741 13.32 31.02 1.53
CA GLN A 741 13.47 30.27 0.30
C GLN A 741 12.13 29.71 -0.20
N LYS A 742 11.96 29.70 -1.52
CA LYS A 742 11.01 28.85 -2.25
C LYS A 742 11.64 28.42 -3.57
N VAL A 743 11.50 27.16 -3.95
CA VAL A 743 11.86 26.71 -5.30
C VAL A 743 10.69 26.99 -6.25
N ILE A 744 11.00 27.54 -7.42
CA ILE A 744 10.05 27.76 -8.52
C ILE A 744 10.57 27.14 -9.82
N TYR A 745 9.67 26.80 -10.73
CA TYR A 745 10.01 26.47 -12.11
C TYR A 745 9.85 27.72 -13.00
N VAL A 746 10.89 28.09 -13.74
CA VAL A 746 10.83 29.13 -14.77
C VAL A 746 10.68 28.41 -16.11
N ALA A 747 9.53 28.57 -16.75
CA ALA A 747 9.20 27.97 -18.04
C ALA A 747 9.46 28.93 -19.21
N ALA A 748 9.72 28.39 -20.39
CA ALA A 748 9.89 29.18 -21.62
C ALA A 748 8.55 29.80 -22.07
N THR A 749 7.56 28.95 -22.37
CA THR A 749 6.22 29.33 -22.84
C THR A 749 5.13 28.39 -22.28
N GLU A 750 3.87 28.58 -22.71
CA GLU A 750 2.75 27.68 -22.37
C GLU A 750 2.71 26.41 -23.24
N ASP A 751 3.15 26.49 -24.50
CA ASP A 751 3.10 25.40 -25.48
C ASP A 751 4.39 24.56 -25.55
N ASP A 752 5.49 25.13 -25.06
CA ASP A 752 6.86 24.60 -24.94
C ASP A 752 7.38 25.09 -23.58
N THR A 753 7.49 24.20 -22.61
CA THR A 753 7.68 24.55 -21.19
C THR A 753 9.14 24.48 -20.74
N ASP A 754 9.95 23.56 -21.26
CA ASP A 754 11.37 23.42 -20.90
C ASP A 754 12.33 24.16 -21.87
N GLY A 755 11.83 24.62 -23.03
CA GLY A 755 12.53 25.45 -23.98
C GLY A 755 13.42 24.71 -24.99
N ASP A 756 13.26 23.39 -25.15
CA ASP A 756 14.06 22.60 -26.10
C ASP A 756 13.64 22.81 -27.57
N GLY A 757 12.40 23.27 -27.81
CA GLY A 757 11.80 23.54 -29.11
C GLY A 757 10.83 22.48 -29.64
N ILE A 758 10.61 21.40 -28.89
CA ILE A 758 9.49 20.47 -29.04
C ILE A 758 8.29 21.07 -28.27
N LEU A 759 7.08 20.92 -28.82
CA LEU A 759 5.87 21.35 -28.12
C LEU A 759 5.45 20.29 -27.11
N ASN A 760 5.04 20.69 -25.91
CA ASN A 760 4.56 19.86 -24.79
C ASN A 760 3.57 18.73 -25.20
N ALA A 761 2.82 18.91 -26.29
CA ALA A 761 1.86 17.94 -26.82
C ALA A 761 2.49 16.82 -27.70
N ASN A 762 3.79 16.88 -27.97
CA ASN A 762 4.58 15.90 -28.74
C ASN A 762 5.93 15.63 -28.07
N ASP A 763 6.12 16.06 -26.82
CA ASP A 763 7.34 15.86 -26.05
C ASP A 763 7.10 14.77 -25.00
N ASN A 764 7.94 13.75 -25.02
CA ASN A 764 7.88 12.61 -24.11
C ASN A 764 8.65 12.92 -22.79
N CYS A 765 9.33 14.08 -22.70
CA CYS A 765 10.21 14.45 -21.59
C CYS A 765 10.05 15.92 -21.14
N GLY A 766 8.79 16.42 -21.09
CA GLY A 766 8.33 17.82 -20.91
C GLY A 766 8.78 18.65 -19.71
N PHE A 767 9.97 18.41 -19.17
CA PHE A 767 10.59 19.15 -18.07
C PHE A 767 12.13 19.16 -18.08
N GLY A 768 12.77 18.76 -19.18
CA GLY A 768 14.21 18.87 -19.37
C GLY A 768 14.82 17.62 -20.01
N PRO A 769 16.04 17.74 -20.55
CA PRO A 769 16.55 16.96 -21.66
C PRO A 769 16.41 15.44 -21.50
N ALA A 770 15.80 14.83 -22.53
CA ALA A 770 15.88 13.41 -22.81
C ALA A 770 17.35 12.94 -22.92
N SER A 771 17.63 11.76 -22.40
CA SER A 771 18.93 11.10 -22.49
C SER A 771 19.24 10.53 -23.87
N GLY A 772 18.21 10.31 -24.69
CA GLY A 772 18.28 9.52 -25.92
C GLY A 772 18.33 8.03 -25.66
N ILE A 773 17.83 7.59 -24.49
CA ILE A 773 17.78 6.21 -24.03
C ILE A 773 16.36 5.94 -23.53
N ASP A 774 15.78 4.87 -24.02
CA ASP A 774 14.52 4.26 -23.58
C ASP A 774 14.88 2.78 -23.44
N TYR A 775 15.08 2.34 -22.19
CA TYR A 775 15.66 1.03 -21.89
C TYR A 775 14.62 -0.10 -21.91
N ASP A 776 13.36 0.17 -21.58
CA ASP A 776 12.26 -0.80 -21.66
C ASP A 776 11.36 -0.69 -22.90
N GLU A 777 11.72 0.20 -23.84
CA GLU A 777 11.01 0.46 -25.11
C GLU A 777 9.52 0.80 -24.88
N ASP A 778 9.30 1.73 -23.95
CA ASP A 778 8.00 2.23 -23.47
C ASP A 778 7.48 3.45 -24.28
N ASP A 779 8.33 4.06 -25.11
CA ASP A 779 8.23 5.39 -25.73
C ASP A 779 8.52 6.57 -24.78
N THR A 780 8.67 6.39 -23.45
CA THR A 780 9.20 7.41 -22.53
C THR A 780 10.73 7.33 -22.42
N ASP A 781 11.44 8.45 -22.26
CA ASP A 781 12.91 8.44 -22.09
C ASP A 781 13.30 8.16 -20.62
N ASP A 782 14.36 7.37 -20.43
CA ASP A 782 15.01 7.01 -19.16
C ASP A 782 15.33 8.22 -18.26
N ALA A 783 15.38 9.45 -18.80
CA ALA A 783 15.63 10.67 -18.05
C ALA A 783 14.38 11.27 -17.35
N CYS A 784 13.18 10.76 -17.64
CA CYS A 784 11.90 11.29 -17.17
C CYS A 784 10.86 10.20 -16.81
N ASP A 785 11.07 8.94 -17.21
CA ASP A 785 10.31 7.83 -16.66
C ASP A 785 10.64 7.53 -15.17
N GLY A 786 9.61 7.15 -14.42
CA GLY A 786 9.69 6.84 -12.99
C GLY A 786 9.98 5.39 -12.61
N SER A 787 9.98 4.44 -13.55
CA SER A 787 9.86 2.99 -13.28
C SER A 787 10.52 2.06 -14.32
N ILE A 788 11.58 2.52 -15.01
CA ILE A 788 12.32 1.87 -16.12
C ILE A 788 12.30 0.34 -16.04
N GLY A 789 11.57 -0.32 -16.92
CA GLY A 789 11.29 -1.77 -16.87
C GLY A 789 12.46 -2.71 -17.19
N GLU A 790 12.12 -3.94 -17.60
CA GLU A 790 13.07 -4.84 -18.28
C GLU A 790 12.93 -4.67 -19.80
N PRO A 791 14.05 -4.66 -20.56
CA PRO A 791 14.02 -4.46 -22.02
C PRO A 791 13.21 -5.57 -22.69
N PRO A 792 12.45 -5.25 -23.77
CA PRO A 792 11.71 -6.28 -24.49
C PRO A 792 12.68 -7.32 -25.03
N VAL A 793 12.36 -8.59 -24.79
CA VAL A 793 13.28 -9.70 -25.06
C VAL A 793 13.63 -9.75 -26.55
N VAL A 794 14.84 -9.26 -26.87
CA VAL A 794 15.38 -9.19 -28.23
C VAL A 794 15.37 -10.58 -28.85
N LYS A 795 14.45 -10.78 -29.80
CA LYS A 795 14.34 -12.04 -30.53
C LYS A 795 15.51 -12.16 -31.50
N VAL A 796 16.44 -13.05 -31.17
CA VAL A 796 17.40 -13.59 -32.15
C VAL A 796 16.59 -14.07 -33.37
N PRO A 797 16.87 -13.58 -34.59
CA PRO A 797 16.13 -14.00 -35.77
C PRO A 797 16.23 -15.52 -35.96
N GLU A 798 15.10 -16.21 -36.14
CA GLU A 798 15.11 -17.63 -36.46
C GLU A 798 15.84 -17.86 -37.80
N GLU A 799 16.89 -18.68 -37.76
CA GLU A 799 17.68 -19.04 -38.93
C GLU A 799 16.79 -19.80 -39.91
N GLN A 800 16.52 -19.19 -41.07
CA GLN A 800 15.48 -19.67 -41.99
C GLN A 800 15.82 -21.06 -42.55
N THR A 801 15.14 -22.09 -42.02
CA THR A 801 15.25 -23.47 -42.52
C THR A 801 14.86 -23.52 -44.01
N PRO A 802 15.72 -24.04 -44.91
CA PRO A 802 15.43 -24.03 -46.34
C PRO A 802 14.15 -24.79 -46.71
N VAL A 803 13.31 -24.16 -47.53
CA VAL A 803 12.16 -24.82 -48.17
C VAL A 803 12.68 -25.77 -49.27
N PRO A 804 12.15 -27.00 -49.41
CA PRO A 804 12.60 -27.92 -50.45
C PRO A 804 12.37 -27.40 -51.88
N ASN A 805 13.28 -27.75 -52.79
CA ASN A 805 13.18 -27.42 -54.21
C ASN A 805 12.05 -28.20 -54.91
N ASP A 806 11.26 -27.51 -55.74
CA ASP A 806 10.63 -28.09 -56.92
C ASP A 806 11.36 -27.55 -58.17
N GLU A 807 11.82 -28.45 -59.03
CA GLU A 807 12.65 -28.14 -60.22
C GLU A 807 11.88 -28.44 -61.51
N PRO A 808 12.11 -27.66 -62.59
CA PRO A 808 12.40 -28.34 -63.85
C PRO A 808 13.51 -27.69 -64.72
N GLU A 809 14.38 -28.56 -65.22
CA GLU A 809 15.33 -28.42 -66.34
C GLU A 809 14.70 -27.98 -67.70
N PRO A 810 15.49 -27.75 -68.80
CA PRO A 810 16.77 -27.01 -68.90
C PRO A 810 16.93 -26.22 -70.25
N GLU A 811 17.89 -25.28 -70.39
CA GLU A 811 18.36 -24.88 -71.75
C GLU A 811 19.85 -24.40 -71.92
N LYS A 812 20.72 -25.38 -72.23
CA LYS A 812 21.80 -25.40 -73.27
C LYS A 812 22.85 -24.27 -73.49
N ILE A 813 24.12 -24.69 -73.29
CA ILE A 813 25.30 -24.57 -74.22
C ILE A 813 26.04 -23.21 -74.38
N GLU A 814 27.18 -23.07 -73.67
CA GLU A 814 28.61 -23.03 -74.15
C GLU A 814 29.06 -22.26 -75.43
N PRO A 815 30.39 -22.02 -75.69
CA PRO A 815 31.60 -22.08 -74.81
C PRO A 815 32.66 -20.94 -75.03
N ILE A 816 33.77 -20.94 -74.25
CA ILE A 816 35.22 -20.96 -74.69
C ILE A 816 36.21 -20.49 -73.57
N ALA A 817 37.43 -21.06 -73.57
CA ALA A 817 38.53 -20.96 -72.58
C ALA A 817 39.46 -19.72 -72.75
N GLY A 818 40.46 -19.40 -71.89
CA GLY A 818 41.00 -20.04 -70.67
C GLY A 818 42.39 -19.49 -70.24
N ASN A 819 43.21 -20.30 -69.53
CA ASN A 819 44.57 -20.06 -68.95
C ASN A 819 44.63 -19.30 -67.59
N GLN A 820 45.57 -19.55 -66.65
CA GLN A 820 46.56 -20.64 -66.44
C GLN A 820 47.08 -20.69 -64.97
N ASP A 821 47.38 -21.89 -64.46
CA ASP A 821 48.20 -22.22 -63.26
C ASP A 821 49.70 -22.48 -63.66
N PRO A 822 50.67 -22.98 -62.83
CA PRO A 822 50.70 -23.35 -61.38
C PRO A 822 51.98 -22.96 -60.55
N LYS A 823 52.01 -23.39 -59.26
CA LYS A 823 53.04 -24.25 -58.59
C LYS A 823 53.95 -23.71 -57.43
N PRO A 824 54.15 -24.49 -56.32
CA PRO A 824 55.18 -24.32 -55.28
C PRO A 824 56.40 -25.29 -55.50
N PRO A 825 57.49 -25.39 -54.66
CA PRO A 825 57.49 -26.02 -53.31
C PRO A 825 58.57 -25.52 -52.27
N GLU A 826 58.79 -26.33 -51.22
CA GLU A 826 59.53 -26.17 -49.94
C GLU A 826 61.07 -26.01 -49.97
N ASN A 827 61.71 -25.45 -48.91
CA ASN A 827 62.58 -26.18 -47.93
C ASN A 827 63.28 -25.32 -46.82
N ASN A 828 63.90 -26.00 -45.83
CA ASN A 828 64.60 -25.53 -44.59
C ASN A 828 66.17 -25.55 -44.78
N PRO A 829 67.12 -25.39 -43.81
CA PRO A 829 67.10 -25.11 -42.34
C PRO A 829 68.24 -24.15 -41.78
N GLU A 830 68.51 -24.22 -40.44
CA GLU A 830 69.80 -23.92 -39.72
C GLU A 830 70.28 -22.44 -39.46
N THR A 831 70.92 -22.00 -38.35
CA THR A 831 71.00 -22.44 -36.90
C THR A 831 71.65 -21.38 -35.96
N VAL A 832 71.43 -21.49 -34.62
CA VAL A 832 72.24 -20.99 -33.45
C VAL A 832 72.28 -19.47 -33.19
N ALA A 833 72.11 -18.91 -31.97
CA ALA A 833 72.01 -19.39 -30.56
C ALA A 833 70.69 -18.90 -29.87
N GLY A 834 70.39 -18.91 -28.55
CA GLY A 834 71.10 -19.22 -27.27
C GLY A 834 71.62 -17.97 -26.52
N ASN A 835 71.47 -17.73 -25.21
CA ASN A 835 70.87 -18.43 -24.04
C ASN A 835 70.03 -17.39 -23.20
N GLU A 836 69.71 -17.39 -21.88
CA GLU A 836 69.89 -18.20 -20.63
C GLU A 836 68.82 -17.69 -19.61
N GLN A 837 67.91 -18.48 -18.99
CA GLN A 837 67.92 -19.16 -17.66
C GLN A 837 68.16 -18.29 -16.40
N LEU A 838 67.56 -18.52 -15.20
CA LEU A 838 66.79 -19.62 -14.56
C LEU A 838 65.32 -19.19 -14.23
N SER A 839 64.24 -19.98 -14.03
CA SER A 839 63.91 -21.27 -13.32
C SER A 839 63.75 -21.15 -11.77
N GLU A 840 62.83 -21.81 -11.03
CA GLU A 840 62.04 -23.06 -11.23
C GLU A 840 60.58 -23.07 -10.64
N GLU A 841 59.66 -23.74 -11.37
CA GLU A 841 58.67 -24.81 -11.03
C GLU A 841 57.78 -24.93 -9.74
N THR A 842 56.63 -25.63 -9.92
CA THR A 842 55.72 -26.38 -8.99
C THR A 842 54.39 -25.74 -8.49
N THR A 843 53.44 -26.60 -8.09
CA THR A 843 51.98 -26.36 -7.86
C THR A 843 51.47 -27.13 -6.61
N PRO A 844 50.14 -27.39 -6.44
CA PRO A 844 49.05 -26.59 -5.82
C PRO A 844 48.86 -26.98 -4.31
N PRO A 845 47.74 -26.72 -3.55
CA PRO A 845 46.42 -26.18 -3.91
C PRO A 845 45.80 -25.13 -2.95
N SER A 846 44.52 -24.81 -3.19
CA SER A 846 43.65 -23.93 -2.40
C SER A 846 43.39 -24.42 -0.97
N GLN A 847 43.27 -23.47 -0.01
CA GLN A 847 42.58 -23.66 1.26
C GLN A 847 41.73 -22.42 1.60
N ASN A 848 40.59 -22.68 2.24
CA ASN A 848 39.61 -21.70 2.72
C ASN A 848 39.55 -21.82 4.26
N PRO A 849 39.60 -20.72 5.05
CA PRO A 849 39.64 -20.82 6.52
C PRO A 849 38.26 -21.17 7.13
N GLU A 850 38.29 -21.96 8.20
CA GLU A 850 37.10 -22.43 8.92
C GLU A 850 36.52 -21.38 9.90
N VAL A 851 35.24 -21.55 10.23
CA VAL A 851 34.64 -21.08 11.50
C VAL A 851 33.99 -22.29 12.18
N LEU A 852 34.22 -22.46 13.47
CA LEU A 852 33.84 -23.68 14.20
C LEU A 852 32.33 -23.81 14.47
N ALA A 853 31.88 -25.07 14.53
CA ALA A 853 30.51 -25.49 14.89
C ALA A 853 30.47 -26.20 16.26
N VAL A 854 29.25 -26.52 16.76
CA VAL A 854 28.86 -27.61 17.71
C VAL A 854 27.56 -27.24 18.46
N PRO A 855 26.56 -28.13 18.66
CA PRO A 855 26.19 -29.34 17.89
C PRO A 855 24.66 -29.44 17.61
N THR A 856 24.25 -30.42 16.79
CA THR A 856 22.87 -30.94 16.77
C THR A 856 22.87 -32.48 16.88
N THR A 857 21.87 -33.06 17.54
CA THR A 857 21.82 -34.49 17.90
C THR A 857 20.80 -35.28 17.07
N THR A 858 21.23 -36.37 16.45
CA THR A 858 20.37 -37.35 15.76
C THR A 858 19.93 -38.51 16.66
N PRO A 859 18.71 -39.05 16.44
CA PRO A 859 18.35 -40.45 16.71
C PRO A 859 18.39 -41.31 15.43
N SER A 860 18.20 -42.63 15.58
CA SER A 860 18.62 -43.64 14.59
C SER A 860 17.52 -44.28 13.73
N ASN A 861 17.95 -44.86 12.60
CA ASN A 861 17.27 -45.82 11.71
C ASN A 861 16.36 -46.85 12.42
N TYR A 862 15.34 -47.38 11.72
CA TYR A 862 15.39 -48.78 11.24
C TYR A 862 14.39 -49.11 10.11
N ALA A 863 14.87 -49.99 9.22
CA ALA A 863 14.34 -50.52 7.96
C ALA A 863 12.85 -50.95 7.87
N SER A 864 12.37 -51.02 6.63
CA SER A 864 11.17 -51.78 6.21
C SER A 864 11.54 -52.82 5.12
N THR A 865 10.85 -53.95 5.11
CA THR A 865 11.05 -55.05 4.14
C THR A 865 9.70 -55.57 3.59
N PRO A 866 9.58 -55.90 2.29
CA PRO A 866 8.30 -56.27 1.66
C PRO A 866 8.06 -57.79 1.58
N TYR A 867 6.78 -58.23 1.59
CA TYR A 867 6.33 -59.46 0.92
C TYR A 867 4.84 -59.42 0.52
N GLN A 868 4.33 -60.49 -0.10
CA GLN A 868 3.31 -60.45 -1.16
C GLN A 868 1.92 -61.08 -0.84
N ILE A 869 0.87 -60.64 -1.58
CA ILE A 869 -0.17 -61.44 -2.33
C ILE A 869 -1.07 -62.42 -1.51
N PRO A 870 -2.43 -62.49 -1.72
CA PRO A 870 -3.05 -62.78 -3.03
C PRO A 870 -4.39 -62.10 -3.40
N ILE A 871 -4.80 -62.34 -4.66
CA ILE A 871 -6.09 -62.00 -5.29
C ILE A 871 -6.93 -63.27 -5.51
N PRO A 872 -8.24 -63.20 -5.30
CA PRO A 872 -9.24 -63.82 -6.18
C PRO A 872 -10.37 -62.83 -6.54
N ALA A 873 -11.22 -62.99 -7.56
CA ALA A 873 -11.19 -63.70 -8.85
C ALA A 873 -12.38 -63.11 -9.69
N LEU A 874 -12.44 -63.33 -11.00
CA LEU A 874 -13.55 -62.80 -11.83
C LEU A 874 -14.84 -63.62 -11.66
N GLU A 875 -16.00 -62.96 -11.81
CA GLU A 875 -17.19 -63.62 -12.36
C GLU A 875 -18.06 -62.67 -13.22
N SER A 876 -19.06 -63.22 -13.91
CA SER A 876 -19.51 -62.83 -15.26
C SER A 876 -20.56 -61.72 -15.40
N ARG A 877 -20.63 -61.13 -16.61
CA ARG A 877 -21.83 -60.44 -17.17
C ARG A 877 -22.79 -61.46 -17.79
N PRO A 878 -24.09 -61.14 -17.83
CA PRO A 878 -24.78 -60.91 -19.13
C PRO A 878 -25.54 -59.55 -19.10
N GLN A 879 -25.92 -58.82 -20.16
CA GLN A 879 -26.61 -59.12 -21.43
C GLN A 879 -28.02 -59.73 -21.26
N VAL A 880 -29.08 -59.36 -22.01
CA VAL A 880 -29.38 -58.25 -22.95
C VAL A 880 -30.93 -58.18 -23.06
N ALA A 881 -31.55 -57.01 -23.25
CA ALA A 881 -32.87 -56.87 -23.91
C ALA A 881 -33.26 -55.39 -24.15
N ALA A 882 -34.01 -55.12 -25.22
CA ALA A 882 -34.72 -53.85 -25.47
C ALA A 882 -36.05 -54.11 -26.21
N VAL A 883 -37.11 -53.41 -25.82
CA VAL A 883 -38.49 -53.44 -26.36
C VAL A 883 -39.07 -52.04 -26.10
N THR A 884 -38.97 -51.08 -27.02
CA THR A 884 -39.90 -50.73 -28.13
C THR A 884 -41.26 -50.15 -27.70
N ASP A 885 -41.67 -49.09 -28.38
CA ASP A 885 -42.79 -48.18 -28.09
C ASP A 885 -44.20 -48.77 -28.31
N GLU A 886 -45.24 -48.11 -27.74
CA GLU A 886 -46.32 -47.62 -28.62
C GLU A 886 -47.12 -46.37 -28.15
N LYS A 887 -47.35 -45.50 -29.13
CA LYS A 887 -48.29 -44.37 -29.34
C LYS A 887 -49.47 -44.15 -28.37
N SER A 888 -49.80 -42.87 -28.14
CA SER A 888 -50.99 -42.22 -28.75
C SER A 888 -50.98 -40.69 -28.56
N GLU A 889 -51.83 -39.95 -29.30
CA GLU A 889 -51.72 -38.51 -29.57
C GLU A 889 -53.05 -37.74 -29.23
N PRO A 890 -53.32 -36.47 -29.64
CA PRO A 890 -53.52 -35.41 -28.64
C PRO A 890 -54.88 -34.66 -28.68
N THR A 891 -55.19 -33.90 -27.62
CA THR A 891 -56.04 -32.70 -27.73
C THR A 891 -55.66 -31.61 -26.71
N GLN A 892 -56.10 -30.38 -27.01
CA GLN A 892 -55.87 -29.12 -26.27
C GLN A 892 -56.66 -29.08 -24.93
N GLN A 893 -56.56 -28.09 -24.02
CA GLN A 893 -56.41 -26.65 -24.27
C GLN A 893 -56.05 -25.79 -23.03
N GLN A 894 -55.68 -24.54 -23.32
CA GLN A 894 -55.64 -23.32 -22.51
C GLN A 894 -54.30 -22.91 -21.87
N SER A 895 -54.02 -21.62 -22.04
CA SER A 895 -52.74 -20.94 -21.84
C SER A 895 -52.78 -19.97 -20.66
N SER A 896 -51.62 -19.70 -20.07
CA SER A 896 -51.41 -18.56 -19.17
C SER A 896 -50.77 -17.39 -19.94
N PRO A 897 -50.98 -16.12 -19.52
CA PRO A 897 -50.72 -14.95 -20.36
C PRO A 897 -49.26 -14.48 -20.39
N SER A 898 -48.95 -13.72 -21.45
CA SER A 898 -47.66 -13.07 -21.72
C SER A 898 -47.36 -11.86 -20.82
N ASN A 899 -46.08 -11.64 -20.50
CA ASN A 899 -45.60 -10.39 -19.90
C ASN A 899 -45.97 -9.14 -20.73
N PRO A 900 -46.44 -8.04 -20.11
CA PRO A 900 -46.57 -6.74 -20.77
C PRO A 900 -45.21 -6.04 -20.86
N GLY A 901 -44.65 -5.96 -22.07
CA GLY A 901 -43.47 -5.12 -22.34
C GLY A 901 -43.84 -3.64 -22.33
N TYR A 902 -43.17 -2.84 -21.50
CA TYR A 902 -43.37 -1.38 -21.45
C TYR A 902 -42.85 -0.70 -22.74
N LYS A 903 -43.78 -0.33 -23.64
CA LYS A 903 -43.48 0.59 -24.75
C LYS A 903 -43.57 2.04 -24.27
N ILE A 904 -42.42 2.73 -24.23
CA ILE A 904 -42.38 4.18 -24.00
C ILE A 904 -42.85 4.90 -25.29
N SER A 905 -43.69 5.92 -25.13
CA SER A 905 -44.19 6.73 -26.25
C SER A 905 -43.13 7.74 -26.71
N PRO A 906 -42.89 7.93 -28.02
CA PRO A 906 -41.89 8.88 -28.53
C PRO A 906 -42.19 10.34 -28.13
N TYR A 907 -43.45 10.67 -27.81
CA TYR A 907 -43.82 12.00 -27.34
C TYR A 907 -43.33 12.32 -25.92
N ALA A 908 -43.06 11.31 -25.08
CA ALA A 908 -42.54 11.53 -23.72
C ALA A 908 -41.09 12.05 -23.74
N PHE A 909 -40.26 11.51 -24.65
CA PHE A 909 -38.86 11.90 -24.80
C PHE A 909 -38.72 13.35 -25.26
N LEU A 910 -39.55 13.78 -26.21
CA LEU A 910 -39.56 15.15 -26.72
C LEU A 910 -39.97 16.17 -25.64
N PHE A 911 -40.89 15.80 -24.75
CA PHE A 911 -41.36 16.66 -23.65
C PHE A 911 -40.28 16.87 -22.59
N ILE A 912 -39.49 15.83 -22.27
CA ILE A 912 -38.34 15.91 -21.35
C ILE A 912 -37.25 16.82 -21.95
N ILE A 913 -36.89 16.64 -23.22
CA ILE A 913 -35.88 17.48 -23.89
C ILE A 913 -36.31 18.95 -23.90
N LEU A 914 -37.57 19.24 -24.22
CA LEU A 914 -38.09 20.62 -24.22
C LEU A 914 -38.10 21.26 -22.83
N THR A 915 -38.44 20.54 -21.76
CA THR A 915 -38.39 21.10 -20.40
C THR A 915 -36.96 21.29 -19.90
N THR A 916 -36.02 20.37 -20.21
CA THR A 916 -34.60 20.55 -19.88
C THR A 916 -34.00 21.77 -20.59
N ILE A 917 -34.30 21.99 -21.87
CA ILE A 917 -33.84 23.17 -22.62
C ILE A 917 -34.44 24.47 -22.04
N LEU A 918 -35.69 24.46 -21.60
CA LEU A 918 -36.32 25.62 -20.94
C LEU A 918 -35.63 25.96 -19.61
N ILE A 919 -35.35 24.94 -18.79
CA ILE A 919 -34.67 25.10 -17.49
C ILE A 919 -33.25 25.66 -17.68
N ILE A 920 -32.48 25.13 -18.63
CA ILE A 920 -31.14 25.63 -18.96
C ILE A 920 -31.21 27.09 -19.44
N SER A 921 -32.19 27.43 -20.28
CA SER A 921 -32.37 28.80 -20.78
C SER A 921 -32.70 29.82 -19.69
N VAL A 922 -33.50 29.42 -18.68
CA VAL A 922 -33.82 30.26 -17.51
C VAL A 922 -32.59 30.46 -16.63
N ILE A 923 -31.85 29.39 -16.31
CA ILE A 923 -30.61 29.47 -15.52
C ILE A 923 -29.57 30.37 -16.22
N TYR A 924 -29.41 30.24 -17.54
CA TYR A 924 -28.45 31.02 -18.31
C TYR A 924 -28.83 32.51 -18.43
N HIS A 925 -30.12 32.86 -18.32
CA HIS A 925 -30.56 34.27 -18.22
C HIS A 925 -30.47 34.83 -16.80
N SER A 926 -30.66 34.03 -15.76
CA SER A 926 -30.51 34.49 -14.36
C SER A 926 -29.06 34.84 -14.01
N ASN A 927 -28.08 34.14 -14.57
CA ASN A 927 -26.64 34.37 -14.31
C ASN A 927 -26.03 35.57 -15.06
N LYS A 928 -26.81 36.43 -15.73
CA LYS A 928 -26.32 37.65 -16.41
C LYS A 928 -26.72 38.96 -15.74
N THR A 929 -27.23 38.91 -14.50
CA THR A 929 -27.76 40.10 -13.80
C THR A 929 -27.16 40.31 -12.40
N LEU A 930 -26.21 39.47 -11.97
CA LEU A 930 -25.53 39.56 -10.66
C LEU A 930 -24.05 39.17 -10.77
N LYS A 931 -23.18 40.18 -10.77
CA LYS A 931 -21.73 40.17 -11.07
C LYS A 931 -21.39 40.01 -12.55
#